data_AF-A0A7J3T0Z6-F1
#
_entry.id   AF-A0A7J3T0Z6-F1
#
_cell.length_a   1.000
_cell.length_b   1.000
_cell.length_c   1.000
_cell.angle_alpha   90.00
_cell.angle_beta   90.00
_cell.angle_gamma   90.00
#
_symmetry.space_group_name_H-M   'P 1'
#
loop_
_entity.id
_entity.type
_entity.pdbx_description
1 polymer ?
#
loop_
_entity_poly.entity_id
_entity_poly.type
_entity_poly.pdbx_seq_one_letter_code
_entity_poly.pdbx_strand_id
1 'polypeptide(L)'
;MSLIIEDYLDEFEKFFDLLFTNTDEATVKFTVNGIVARNMDTNRVTAYTLSAPPKSFYAYRIDKESFGLIANRSKVKGVIRALKATGVARAAIRRKDNKIMLDDTEIGEFEEEKTEFDVPELKMDLPNRITFDGRSLKRFLAQARKAGADAVGFEWLLAKREAVVAAFNEEVWLTFKDLYGLEIFQDAGAGYKIHLIEQFLPPTIFLRKPWPVVKVLGARAYRMPLGIEYDFGTVNFKAYVAPNYDDSARFLEKLGLLRVLTKEDILRQVEKKAPIAVSSGEIEEALAKEGYEIAKVEEMLRQLIKEGRLNIREAGWKKLYFLPERPPVLKPLTEDVALNAIRDFLEAADTDAVGYSELESFLAREYLTEPLHNILLNLKRKDLVDSKPWPTRRPGGYAVDMRGYWTIKPTEPVEAVKQAEEKPLKPLTKEVAFSTLKDTNMEVKARVSFDDIAGRLADKGYDVTKLGDVLAELRKEEKVSVDLAGKWWVKDIEEKIRRLHTSELWLEKIKTVGVRDPRDPTKFLPPEHPLSRLEARKVEADIRLLKEEITDEEYRREIQEIDKEMEKVRKEFEVPPPVVEIPPPSPVSPGYAKVRFLRDMVRFIGTDRKTYGPFRAHEEAVIPTQHAEIFEKHRYVEVVKQGVASMHSSSNPQTQFIEQEKQPITLEYKLLEYGVLE
;
A
#
# COMPACT_ATOMS: atom_id res chain seq x y z
N MET A 1 26.89 -19.75 -9.13
CA MET A 1 25.60 -20.44 -8.92
C MET A 1 24.73 -20.15 -10.14
N SER A 2 24.29 -21.17 -10.90
CA SER A 2 23.36 -20.92 -12.00
C SER A 2 21.91 -21.01 -11.53
N LEU A 3 21.13 -19.99 -11.89
CA LEU A 3 19.67 -19.96 -11.82
C LEU A 3 19.21 -19.53 -13.22
N ILE A 4 18.39 -20.36 -13.84
CA ILE A 4 17.73 -20.05 -15.12
C ILE A 4 16.28 -20.54 -15.01
N ILE A 5 15.34 -19.61 -15.05
CA ILE A 5 13.91 -19.90 -15.11
C ILE A 5 13.37 -19.16 -16.33
N GLU A 6 12.92 -19.87 -17.35
CA GLU A 6 12.39 -19.27 -18.57
C GLU A 6 10.89 -19.53 -18.66
N ASP A 7 10.14 -18.51 -19.07
CA ASP A 7 8.73 -18.66 -19.38
C ASP A 7 8.24 -17.57 -20.34
N TYR A 8 7.02 -17.74 -20.84
CA TYR A 8 6.30 -16.71 -21.59
C TYR A 8 5.99 -15.51 -20.70
N LEU A 9 6.11 -14.31 -21.26
CA LEU A 9 5.87 -13.06 -20.52
C LEU A 9 4.46 -12.97 -19.91
N ASP A 10 3.45 -13.56 -20.56
CA ASP A 10 2.08 -13.63 -20.02
C ASP A 10 1.96 -14.52 -18.78
N GLU A 11 2.75 -15.61 -18.71
CA GLU A 11 2.75 -16.51 -17.55
C GLU A 11 3.60 -15.91 -16.42
N PHE A 12 4.71 -15.23 -16.73
CA PHE A 12 5.43 -14.43 -15.73
C PHE A 12 4.61 -13.28 -15.16
N GLU A 13 3.85 -12.55 -15.97
CA GLU A 13 3.02 -11.46 -15.46
C GLU A 13 2.02 -11.97 -14.42
N LYS A 14 1.40 -13.13 -14.68
CA LYS A 14 0.49 -13.80 -13.73
C LYS A 14 1.22 -14.25 -12.48
N PHE A 15 2.39 -14.88 -12.62
CA PHE A 15 3.20 -15.32 -11.49
C PHE A 15 3.58 -14.15 -10.59
N PHE A 16 4.08 -13.05 -11.16
CA PHE A 16 4.44 -11.86 -10.39
C PHE A 16 3.23 -11.13 -9.81
N ASP A 17 2.08 -11.13 -10.49
CA ASP A 17 0.86 -10.58 -9.91
C ASP A 17 0.39 -11.33 -8.67
N LEU A 18 0.57 -12.66 -8.63
CA LEU A 18 0.32 -13.46 -7.43
C LEU A 18 1.40 -13.23 -6.37
N LEU A 19 2.66 -13.09 -6.78
CA LEU A 19 3.78 -12.84 -5.88
C LEU A 19 3.65 -11.49 -5.16
N PHE A 20 3.14 -10.46 -5.82
CA PHE A 20 2.94 -9.14 -5.24
C PHE A 20 1.50 -8.90 -4.79
N THR A 21 0.82 -9.94 -4.30
CA THR A 21 -0.61 -9.85 -3.96
C THR A 21 -0.88 -8.89 -2.80
N ASN A 22 -0.13 -9.02 -1.69
CA ASN A 22 -0.29 -8.23 -0.47
C ASN A 22 1.01 -7.58 0.02
N THR A 23 2.06 -7.60 -0.82
CA THR A 23 3.36 -7.02 -0.52
C THR A 23 3.98 -6.41 -1.78
N ASP A 24 4.76 -5.35 -1.61
CA ASP A 24 5.58 -4.76 -2.67
C ASP A 24 6.99 -5.37 -2.71
N GLU A 25 7.37 -6.13 -1.67
CA GLU A 25 8.62 -6.85 -1.52
C GLU A 25 8.32 -8.31 -1.18
N ALA A 26 8.61 -9.20 -2.10
CA ALA A 26 8.29 -10.61 -1.95
C ALA A 26 9.56 -11.42 -1.65
N THR A 27 9.55 -12.09 -0.50
CA THR A 27 10.56 -13.10 -0.16
C THR A 27 10.24 -14.40 -0.88
N VAL A 28 11.23 -14.91 -1.60
CA VAL A 28 11.13 -16.10 -2.45
C VAL A 28 12.28 -17.04 -2.17
N LYS A 29 11.99 -18.33 -2.01
CA LYS A 29 12.99 -19.39 -1.98
C LYS A 29 12.99 -20.11 -3.33
N PHE A 30 14.14 -20.07 -4.01
CA PHE A 30 14.39 -20.85 -5.20
C PHE A 30 14.97 -22.21 -4.79
N THR A 31 14.31 -23.31 -5.18
CA THR A 31 14.69 -24.67 -4.77
C THR A 31 14.76 -25.59 -5.99
N VAL A 32 15.43 -26.75 -5.86
CA VAL A 32 15.42 -27.77 -6.93
C VAL A 32 14.00 -28.27 -7.27
N ASN A 33 13.07 -28.12 -6.34
CA ASN A 33 11.66 -28.50 -6.47
C ASN A 33 10.75 -27.34 -6.90
N GLY A 34 11.33 -26.23 -7.38
CA GLY A 34 10.60 -25.07 -7.87
C GLY A 34 10.72 -23.86 -6.95
N ILE A 35 9.79 -22.93 -7.10
CA ILE A 35 9.76 -21.67 -6.36
C ILE A 35 8.73 -21.75 -5.24
N VAL A 36 9.14 -21.34 -4.04
CA VAL A 36 8.23 -21.17 -2.89
C VAL A 36 8.31 -19.72 -2.43
N ALA A 37 7.17 -19.09 -2.18
CA ALA A 37 7.11 -17.77 -1.55
C ALA A 37 6.19 -17.83 -0.32
N ARG A 38 6.58 -17.12 0.74
CA ARG A 38 5.79 -16.94 1.97
C ARG A 38 5.90 -15.49 2.38
N ASN A 39 4.79 -14.78 2.36
CA ASN A 39 4.77 -13.34 2.62
C ASN A 39 3.57 -12.98 3.49
N MET A 40 3.73 -11.91 4.26
CA MET A 40 2.75 -11.36 5.19
C MET A 40 2.70 -9.86 4.99
N ASP A 41 1.53 -9.25 5.15
CA ASP A 41 1.41 -7.80 5.08
C ASP A 41 2.02 -7.12 6.32
N THR A 42 2.29 -5.81 6.21
CA THR A 42 2.92 -5.03 7.29
C THR A 42 2.13 -5.07 8.60
N ASN A 43 0.80 -5.12 8.50
CA ASN A 43 -0.10 -5.20 9.65
C ASN A 43 -0.25 -6.61 10.22
N ARG A 44 0.35 -7.63 9.60
CA ARG A 44 0.27 -9.04 9.98
C ARG A 44 -1.17 -9.57 10.10
N VAL A 45 -2.09 -9.04 9.27
CA VAL A 45 -3.49 -9.47 9.20
C VAL A 45 -3.75 -10.39 8.01
N THR A 46 -2.83 -10.43 7.04
CA THR A 46 -2.92 -11.33 5.90
C THR A 46 -1.58 -11.97 5.57
N ALA A 47 -1.62 -13.21 5.12
CA ALA A 47 -0.43 -13.93 4.69
C ALA A 47 -0.77 -14.84 3.51
N TYR A 48 0.22 -15.17 2.67
CA TYR A 48 0.04 -16.17 1.64
C TYR A 48 1.27 -17.05 1.46
N THR A 49 1.03 -18.22 0.88
CA THR A 49 2.03 -19.16 0.38
C THR A 49 1.76 -19.39 -1.10
N LEU A 50 2.82 -19.30 -1.90
CA LEU A 50 2.79 -19.62 -3.33
C LEU A 50 3.82 -20.73 -3.57
N SER A 51 3.42 -21.77 -4.30
CA SER A 51 4.29 -22.86 -4.69
C SER A 51 4.18 -23.11 -6.19
N ALA A 52 5.29 -22.95 -6.90
CA ALA A 52 5.38 -23.14 -8.35
C ALA A 52 6.44 -24.22 -8.65
N PRO A 53 6.05 -25.48 -8.90
CA PRO A 53 6.99 -26.55 -9.23
C PRO A 53 7.73 -26.27 -10.55
N PRO A 54 8.83 -26.99 -10.88
CA PRO A 54 9.62 -26.72 -12.09
C PRO A 54 8.80 -26.81 -13.38
N LYS A 55 7.81 -27.71 -13.41
CA LYS A 55 6.85 -27.87 -14.52
C LYS A 55 5.90 -26.69 -14.73
N SER A 56 5.92 -25.69 -13.84
CA SER A 56 5.19 -24.44 -14.02
C SER A 56 5.84 -23.52 -15.04
N PHE A 57 7.12 -23.74 -15.36
CA PHE A 57 7.91 -22.89 -16.23
C PHE A 57 8.29 -23.62 -17.51
N TYR A 58 8.60 -22.88 -18.57
CA TYR A 58 9.08 -23.45 -19.83
C TYR A 58 10.44 -24.12 -19.66
N ALA A 59 11.35 -23.48 -18.91
CA ALA A 59 12.60 -24.07 -18.47
C ALA A 59 12.88 -23.72 -17.01
N TYR A 60 13.41 -24.66 -16.24
CA TYR A 60 13.77 -24.45 -14.84
C TYR A 60 15.07 -25.19 -14.52
N ARG A 61 16.09 -24.43 -14.10
CA ARG A 61 17.36 -24.97 -13.66
C ARG A 61 17.91 -24.15 -12.52
N ILE A 62 18.30 -24.84 -11.45
CA ILE A 62 18.98 -24.26 -10.30
C ILE A 62 20.01 -25.26 -9.75
N ASP A 63 21.21 -24.79 -9.46
CA ASP A 63 22.27 -25.67 -8.94
C ASP A 63 22.34 -25.70 -7.40
N LYS A 64 21.84 -24.65 -6.73
CA LYS A 64 21.89 -24.49 -5.27
C LYS A 64 20.63 -23.77 -4.80
N GLU A 65 20.08 -24.12 -3.64
CA GLU A 65 18.95 -23.35 -3.09
C GLU A 65 19.40 -21.97 -2.62
N SER A 66 18.52 -20.98 -2.75
CA SER A 66 18.79 -19.61 -2.29
C SER A 66 17.50 -18.86 -2.02
N PHE A 67 17.58 -17.92 -1.07
CA PHE A 67 16.55 -16.91 -0.87
C PHE A 67 16.81 -15.70 -1.74
N GLY A 68 15.72 -15.06 -2.16
CA GLY A 68 15.74 -13.85 -2.93
C GLY A 68 14.62 -12.92 -2.52
N LEU A 69 14.94 -11.64 -2.45
CA LEU A 69 14.00 -10.56 -2.26
C LEU A 69 13.71 -9.93 -3.62
N ILE A 70 12.48 -10.10 -4.10
CA ILE A 70 12.03 -9.45 -5.33
C ILE A 70 11.29 -8.19 -4.92
N ALA A 71 11.88 -7.03 -5.23
CA ALA A 71 11.38 -5.73 -4.80
C ALA A 71 10.70 -5.00 -5.94
N ASN A 72 9.73 -4.17 -5.59
CA ASN A 72 9.09 -3.18 -6.45
C ASN A 72 8.27 -3.80 -7.60
N ARG A 73 7.00 -4.11 -7.29
CA ARG A 73 5.98 -4.57 -8.24
C ARG A 73 5.94 -3.73 -9.52
N SER A 74 6.03 -2.40 -9.39
CA SER A 74 5.97 -1.48 -10.54
C SER A 74 7.18 -1.63 -11.46
N LYS A 75 8.38 -1.86 -10.90
CA LYS A 75 9.60 -2.15 -11.67
C LYS A 75 9.42 -3.43 -12.48
N VAL A 76 9.01 -4.53 -11.84
CA VAL A 76 8.82 -5.83 -12.52
C VAL A 76 7.77 -5.72 -13.64
N LYS A 77 6.63 -5.06 -13.38
CA LYS A 77 5.61 -4.82 -14.40
C LYS A 77 6.11 -3.94 -15.54
N GLY A 78 6.92 -2.92 -15.23
CA GLY A 78 7.56 -2.07 -16.22
C GLY A 78 8.46 -2.87 -17.15
N VAL A 79 9.28 -3.76 -16.60
CA VAL A 79 10.17 -4.65 -17.39
C VAL A 79 9.35 -5.57 -18.30
N ILE A 80 8.32 -6.23 -17.78
CA ILE A 80 7.47 -7.12 -18.59
C ILE A 80 6.80 -6.35 -19.74
N ARG A 81 6.28 -5.13 -19.47
CA ARG A 81 5.68 -4.29 -20.52
C ARG A 81 6.70 -3.86 -21.58
N ALA A 82 7.91 -3.49 -21.16
CA ALA A 82 8.99 -3.13 -22.08
C ALA A 82 9.37 -4.30 -22.98
N LEU A 83 9.55 -5.50 -22.42
CA LEU A 83 9.85 -6.72 -23.19
C LEU A 83 8.73 -7.08 -24.16
N LYS A 84 7.46 -6.94 -23.74
CA LYS A 84 6.31 -7.12 -24.65
C LYS A 84 6.32 -6.11 -25.80
N ALA A 85 6.66 -4.85 -25.52
CA ALA A 85 6.73 -3.80 -26.53
C ALA A 85 7.85 -4.04 -27.56
N THR A 86 8.93 -4.71 -27.17
CA THR A 86 10.01 -5.12 -28.09
C THR A 86 9.71 -6.40 -28.87
N GLY A 87 8.52 -6.98 -28.73
CA GLY A 87 8.11 -8.21 -29.42
C GLY A 87 8.72 -9.49 -28.84
N VAL A 88 9.31 -9.42 -27.66
CA VAL A 88 9.85 -10.59 -26.96
C VAL A 88 8.68 -11.43 -26.44
N ALA A 89 8.67 -12.73 -26.73
CA ALA A 89 7.61 -13.64 -26.28
C ALA A 89 7.92 -14.32 -24.94
N ARG A 90 9.21 -14.52 -24.64
CA ARG A 90 9.72 -15.22 -23.45
C ARG A 90 10.85 -14.45 -22.82
N ALA A 91 10.94 -14.54 -21.50
CA ALA A 91 12.04 -13.97 -20.73
C ALA A 91 12.65 -15.04 -19.84
N ALA A 92 13.81 -14.75 -19.25
CA ALA A 92 14.42 -15.61 -18.26
C ALA A 92 14.75 -14.87 -16.96
N ILE A 93 14.38 -15.46 -15.81
CA ILE A 93 14.93 -15.06 -14.52
C ILE A 93 16.32 -15.69 -14.39
N ARG A 94 17.34 -14.86 -14.16
CA ARG A 94 18.74 -15.28 -14.03
C ARG A 94 19.39 -14.68 -12.79
N ARG A 95 20.40 -15.38 -12.29
CA ARG A 95 21.31 -14.83 -11.28
C ARG A 95 22.50 -14.16 -11.97
N LYS A 96 22.77 -12.90 -11.63
CA LYS A 96 23.99 -12.17 -11.99
C LYS A 96 24.59 -11.56 -10.72
N ASP A 97 25.72 -12.09 -10.28
CA ASP A 97 26.32 -11.77 -8.97
C ASP A 97 25.34 -12.02 -7.81
N ASN A 98 25.00 -11.00 -7.03
CA ASN A 98 23.96 -11.06 -5.99
C ASN A 98 22.58 -10.59 -6.46
N LYS A 99 22.39 -10.36 -7.76
CA LYS A 99 21.17 -9.78 -8.33
C LYS A 99 20.30 -10.83 -9.01
N ILE A 100 18.99 -10.66 -8.84
CA ILE A 100 17.96 -11.38 -9.59
C ILE A 100 17.62 -10.51 -10.80
N MET A 101 17.86 -11.06 -11.98
CA MET A 101 17.62 -10.39 -13.26
C MET A 101 16.40 -11.01 -13.93
N LEU A 102 15.54 -10.20 -14.54
CA LEU A 102 14.58 -10.63 -15.55
C LEU A 102 15.13 -10.18 -16.91
N ASP A 103 15.57 -11.16 -17.70
CA ASP A 103 16.52 -11.00 -18.80
C ASP A 103 17.75 -10.18 -18.36
N ASP A 104 17.86 -8.94 -18.83
CA ASP A 104 18.99 -8.05 -18.55
C ASP A 104 18.65 -6.94 -17.54
N THR A 105 17.44 -6.94 -16.98
CA THR A 105 17.01 -5.93 -16.00
C THR A 105 16.94 -6.50 -14.59
N GLU A 106 17.55 -5.82 -13.64
CA GLU A 106 17.51 -6.20 -12.23
C GLU A 106 16.09 -6.05 -11.66
N ILE A 107 15.60 -7.08 -10.98
CA ILE A 107 14.28 -7.12 -10.33
C ILE A 107 14.34 -7.45 -8.83
N GLY A 108 15.52 -7.76 -8.30
CA GLY A 108 15.71 -8.10 -6.91
C GLY A 108 17.13 -8.52 -6.59
N GLU A 109 17.32 -9.07 -5.39
CA GLU A 109 18.62 -9.49 -4.87
C GLU A 109 18.52 -10.82 -4.12
N PHE A 110 19.63 -11.55 -4.01
CA PHE A 110 19.72 -12.77 -3.22
C PHE A 110 20.11 -12.44 -1.78
N GLU A 111 19.51 -13.16 -0.83
CA GLU A 111 19.83 -13.10 0.59
C GLU A 111 20.68 -14.33 0.95
N GLU A 112 22.00 -14.26 0.79
CA GLU A 112 22.88 -15.44 0.89
C GLU A 112 22.95 -16.05 2.29
N GLU A 113 22.78 -15.24 3.33
CA GLU A 113 22.84 -15.67 4.73
C GLU A 113 21.50 -16.22 5.25
N LYS A 114 20.41 -15.99 4.52
CA LYS A 114 19.06 -16.39 4.96
C LYS A 114 18.84 -17.89 4.74
N THR A 115 18.48 -18.59 5.81
CA THR A 115 18.24 -20.04 5.80
C THR A 115 16.76 -20.41 5.89
N GLU A 116 15.92 -19.50 6.38
CA GLU A 116 14.50 -19.71 6.59
C GLU A 116 13.66 -18.49 6.23
N PHE A 117 12.35 -18.69 6.09
CA PHE A 117 11.41 -17.58 5.91
C PHE A 117 11.13 -16.92 7.25
N ASP A 118 11.10 -15.58 7.28
CA ASP A 118 10.66 -14.82 8.46
C ASP A 118 9.18 -15.11 8.79
N VAL A 119 8.40 -15.44 7.75
CA VAL A 119 7.01 -15.85 7.88
C VAL A 119 6.93 -17.38 7.99
N PRO A 120 6.50 -17.93 9.15
CA PRO A 120 6.39 -19.36 9.32
C PRO A 120 5.28 -19.93 8.44
N GLU A 121 5.33 -21.24 8.21
CA GLU A 121 4.24 -21.95 7.55
C GLU A 121 2.99 -21.94 8.44
N LEU A 122 1.92 -21.30 7.96
CA LEU A 122 0.64 -21.26 8.67
C LEU A 122 -0.06 -22.63 8.54
N LYS A 123 0.08 -23.45 9.57
CA LYS A 123 -0.57 -24.77 9.70
C LYS A 123 -1.91 -24.63 10.40
N MET A 124 -2.87 -23.99 9.71
CA MET A 124 -4.24 -23.84 10.19
C MET A 124 -5.12 -25.00 9.71
N ASP A 125 -5.91 -25.55 10.62
CA ASP A 125 -6.94 -26.54 10.28
C ASP A 125 -8.23 -25.84 9.84
N LEU A 126 -8.48 -25.86 8.53
CA LEU A 126 -9.61 -25.23 7.88
C LEU A 126 -10.44 -26.29 7.14
N PRO A 127 -11.26 -27.08 7.87
CA PRO A 127 -11.93 -28.24 7.30
C PRO A 127 -13.11 -27.84 6.40
N ASN A 128 -13.80 -26.74 6.69
CA ASN A 128 -14.95 -26.31 5.91
C ASN A 128 -14.51 -25.73 4.57
N ARG A 129 -15.27 -25.93 3.50
CA ARG A 129 -14.93 -25.43 2.16
C ARG A 129 -16.14 -24.92 1.39
N ILE A 130 -16.01 -23.76 0.76
CA ILE A 130 -16.93 -23.27 -0.27
C ILE A 130 -16.13 -23.09 -1.55
N THR A 131 -16.65 -23.59 -2.65
CA THR A 131 -16.02 -23.51 -3.96
C THR A 131 -16.78 -22.51 -4.83
N PHE A 132 -16.05 -21.64 -5.52
CA PHE A 132 -16.59 -20.58 -6.35
C PHE A 132 -15.92 -20.57 -7.73
N ASP A 133 -16.63 -20.06 -8.73
CA ASP A 133 -15.97 -19.39 -9.85
C ASP A 133 -15.35 -18.07 -9.36
N GLY A 134 -14.02 -17.95 -9.45
CA GLY A 134 -13.31 -16.77 -8.95
C GLY A 134 -13.78 -15.47 -9.60
N ARG A 135 -14.24 -15.52 -10.86
CA ARG A 135 -14.72 -14.33 -11.60
C ARG A 135 -16.01 -13.81 -11.01
N SER A 136 -16.95 -14.72 -10.75
CA SER A 136 -18.27 -14.41 -10.21
C SER A 136 -18.15 -13.85 -8.80
N LEU A 137 -17.33 -14.45 -7.94
CA LEU A 137 -17.06 -13.93 -6.60
C LEU A 137 -16.42 -12.53 -6.66
N LYS A 138 -15.39 -12.33 -7.49
CA LYS A 138 -14.73 -11.01 -7.62
C LYS A 138 -15.68 -9.93 -8.13
N ARG A 139 -16.53 -10.25 -9.11
CA ARG A 139 -17.57 -9.34 -9.62
C ARG A 139 -18.58 -8.98 -8.54
N PHE A 140 -19.03 -9.96 -7.76
CA PHE A 140 -19.93 -9.74 -6.64
C PHE A 140 -19.32 -8.79 -5.62
N LEU A 141 -18.08 -9.01 -5.18
CA LEU A 141 -17.40 -8.13 -4.21
C LEU A 141 -17.22 -6.71 -4.76
N ALA A 142 -16.85 -6.57 -6.03
CA ALA A 142 -16.73 -5.26 -6.67
C ALA A 142 -18.08 -4.53 -6.77
N GLN A 143 -19.17 -5.23 -7.09
CA GLN A 143 -20.53 -4.67 -7.10
C GLN A 143 -20.99 -4.28 -5.69
N ALA A 144 -20.73 -5.14 -4.70
CA ALA A 144 -21.11 -4.87 -3.32
C ALA A 144 -20.41 -3.63 -2.76
N ARG A 145 -19.11 -3.46 -3.06
CA ARG A 145 -18.34 -2.26 -2.71
C ARG A 145 -18.87 -1.01 -3.40
N LYS A 146 -19.26 -1.09 -4.67
CA LYS A 146 -19.95 0.02 -5.37
C LYS A 146 -21.29 0.38 -4.72
N ALA A 147 -21.97 -0.60 -4.14
CA ALA A 147 -23.19 -0.40 -3.37
C ALA A 147 -22.93 0.12 -1.93
N GLY A 148 -21.67 0.23 -1.50
CA GLY A 148 -21.28 0.77 -0.20
C GLY A 148 -20.82 -0.25 0.83
N ALA A 149 -20.90 -1.56 0.56
CA ALA A 149 -20.44 -2.59 1.51
C ALA A 149 -18.93 -2.47 1.78
N ASP A 150 -18.52 -2.63 3.04
CA ASP A 150 -17.12 -2.60 3.48
C ASP A 150 -16.63 -3.96 3.99
N ALA A 151 -17.56 -4.85 4.36
CA ALA A 151 -17.29 -6.19 4.89
C ALA A 151 -17.94 -7.30 4.05
N VAL A 152 -17.36 -8.49 4.12
CA VAL A 152 -17.91 -9.74 3.59
C VAL A 152 -17.83 -10.81 4.65
N GLY A 153 -18.91 -11.56 4.82
CA GLY A 153 -19.01 -12.65 5.77
C GLY A 153 -19.15 -13.99 5.05
N PHE A 154 -18.56 -15.01 5.65
CA PHE A 154 -18.68 -16.39 5.24
C PHE A 154 -19.16 -17.21 6.44
N GLU A 155 -20.25 -17.96 6.25
CA GLU A 155 -20.86 -18.81 7.27
C GLU A 155 -21.05 -20.22 6.71
N TRP A 156 -20.83 -21.21 7.55
CA TRP A 156 -21.06 -22.63 7.30
C TRP A 156 -21.99 -23.16 8.39
N LEU A 157 -23.14 -23.69 7.98
CA LEU A 157 -24.15 -24.22 8.90
C LEU A 157 -24.28 -25.72 8.68
N LEU A 158 -23.63 -26.52 9.52
CA LEU A 158 -23.60 -27.98 9.44
C LEU A 158 -25.00 -28.57 9.53
N ALA A 159 -25.81 -28.09 10.48
CA ALA A 159 -27.17 -28.59 10.69
C ALA A 159 -28.07 -28.40 9.46
N LYS A 160 -27.88 -27.30 8.73
CA LYS A 160 -28.64 -26.99 7.50
C LYS A 160 -27.96 -27.51 6.23
N ARG A 161 -26.67 -27.86 6.31
CA ARG A 161 -25.79 -28.14 5.16
C ARG A 161 -25.78 -27.00 4.14
N GLU A 162 -25.78 -25.78 4.64
CA GLU A 162 -25.82 -24.56 3.84
C GLU A 162 -24.64 -23.67 4.19
N ALA A 163 -24.22 -22.85 3.22
CA ALA A 163 -23.29 -21.76 3.45
C ALA A 163 -23.94 -20.42 3.10
N VAL A 164 -23.63 -19.40 3.87
CA VAL A 164 -24.05 -18.03 3.59
C VAL A 164 -22.83 -17.19 3.29
N VAL A 165 -22.86 -16.53 2.13
CA VAL A 165 -21.85 -15.56 1.73
C VAL A 165 -22.57 -14.25 1.51
N ALA A 166 -22.23 -13.23 2.28
CA ALA A 166 -22.87 -11.93 2.16
C ALA A 166 -21.87 -10.79 2.28
N ALA A 167 -22.01 -9.79 1.43
CA ALA A 167 -21.31 -8.51 1.56
C ALA A 167 -22.26 -7.51 2.22
N PHE A 168 -21.74 -6.76 3.20
CA PHE A 168 -22.57 -5.94 4.07
C PHE A 168 -21.82 -4.73 4.62
N ASN A 169 -22.61 -3.78 5.10
CA ASN A 169 -22.25 -2.76 6.07
C ASN A 169 -23.49 -2.53 6.97
N GLU A 170 -23.68 -1.34 7.55
CA GLU A 170 -24.90 -1.01 8.30
C GLU A 170 -26.16 -1.06 7.41
N GLU A 171 -26.14 -0.39 6.25
CA GLU A 171 -27.29 -0.18 5.35
C GLU A 171 -27.43 -1.25 4.25
N VAL A 172 -26.35 -1.94 3.92
CA VAL A 172 -26.23 -2.85 2.77
C VAL A 172 -26.19 -4.29 3.25
N TRP A 173 -26.94 -5.16 2.58
CA TRP A 173 -26.88 -6.61 2.73
C TRP A 173 -27.12 -7.29 1.38
N LEU A 174 -26.06 -7.83 0.78
CA LEU A 174 -26.11 -8.50 -0.51
C LEU A 174 -25.62 -9.92 -0.34
N THR A 175 -26.43 -10.90 -0.77
CA THR A 175 -26.08 -12.32 -0.66
C THR A 175 -25.56 -12.85 -1.99
N PHE A 176 -24.53 -13.69 -1.92
CA PHE A 176 -23.99 -14.40 -3.07
C PHE A 176 -24.50 -15.84 -3.10
N LYS A 177 -25.05 -16.28 -4.23
CA LYS A 177 -25.74 -17.57 -4.36
C LYS A 177 -25.06 -18.57 -5.29
N ASP A 178 -24.13 -18.13 -6.14
CA ASP A 178 -23.56 -18.95 -7.21
C ASP A 178 -22.39 -19.81 -6.70
N LEU A 179 -22.69 -20.75 -5.81
CA LEU A 179 -21.72 -21.69 -5.23
C LEU A 179 -21.50 -22.89 -6.17
N TYR A 180 -20.25 -23.30 -6.38
CA TYR A 180 -19.87 -24.45 -7.20
C TYR A 180 -19.73 -25.74 -6.39
N GLY A 181 -19.49 -25.64 -5.09
CA GLY A 181 -19.29 -26.79 -4.22
C GLY A 181 -19.25 -26.38 -2.75
N LEU A 182 -19.60 -27.32 -1.87
CA LEU A 182 -19.75 -27.07 -0.43
C LEU A 182 -19.39 -28.33 0.36
N GLU A 183 -18.44 -28.18 1.28
CA GLU A 183 -18.07 -29.20 2.28
C GLU A 183 -18.17 -28.56 3.66
N ILE A 184 -18.99 -29.13 4.55
CA ILE A 184 -19.18 -28.64 5.91
C ILE A 184 -18.90 -29.76 6.90
N PHE A 185 -17.97 -29.52 7.80
CA PHE A 185 -17.63 -30.42 8.90
C PHE A 185 -18.23 -29.95 10.23
N GLN A 186 -18.51 -28.65 10.35
CA GLN A 186 -18.95 -28.01 11.59
C GLN A 186 -19.36 -26.55 11.37
N ASP A 187 -20.13 -26.01 12.30
CA ASP A 187 -20.56 -24.62 12.27
C ASP A 187 -19.38 -23.68 12.42
N ALA A 188 -19.31 -22.65 11.57
CA ALA A 188 -18.30 -21.62 11.64
C ALA A 188 -18.71 -20.41 10.82
N GLY A 189 -18.26 -19.24 11.22
CA GLY A 189 -18.27 -18.08 10.34
C GLY A 189 -17.75 -16.80 10.95
N ALA A 190 -17.44 -15.86 10.08
CA ALA A 190 -16.79 -14.61 10.44
C ALA A 190 -16.98 -13.57 9.34
N GLY A 191 -16.80 -12.31 9.73
CA GLY A 191 -16.75 -11.14 8.85
C GLY A 191 -15.31 -10.69 8.62
N TYR A 192 -15.05 -10.23 7.40
CA TYR A 192 -13.75 -9.79 6.91
C TYR A 192 -13.90 -8.51 6.12
N LYS A 193 -12.87 -7.67 6.09
CA LYS A 193 -12.87 -6.51 5.20
C LYS A 193 -12.80 -6.96 3.74
N ILE A 194 -13.67 -6.41 2.89
CA ILE A 194 -13.80 -6.84 1.48
C ILE A 194 -12.46 -6.75 0.75
N HIS A 195 -11.72 -5.66 0.93
CA HIS A 195 -10.46 -5.43 0.23
C HIS A 195 -9.39 -6.49 0.56
N LEU A 196 -9.39 -7.02 1.79
CA LEU A 196 -8.46 -8.08 2.22
C LEU A 196 -8.79 -9.43 1.58
N ILE A 197 -10.06 -9.69 1.28
CA ILE A 197 -10.48 -10.89 0.55
C ILE A 197 -10.20 -10.73 -0.95
N GLU A 198 -10.58 -9.58 -1.51
CA GLU A 198 -10.50 -9.32 -2.94
C GLU A 198 -9.08 -9.34 -3.49
N GLN A 199 -8.09 -8.85 -2.72
CA GLN A 199 -6.69 -8.88 -3.15
C GLN A 199 -6.20 -10.30 -3.45
N PHE A 200 -6.65 -11.29 -2.69
CA PHE A 200 -6.27 -12.70 -2.88
C PHE A 200 -7.05 -13.41 -3.97
N LEU A 201 -8.13 -12.81 -4.49
CA LEU A 201 -8.84 -13.37 -5.63
C LEU A 201 -8.02 -13.21 -6.91
N PRO A 202 -8.06 -14.20 -7.82
CA PRO A 202 -7.29 -14.21 -9.05
C PRO A 202 -7.29 -12.83 -9.76
N PRO A 203 -6.10 -12.26 -10.04
CA PRO A 203 -5.92 -11.07 -10.87
C PRO A 203 -6.76 -11.04 -12.16
N THR A 204 -7.14 -9.85 -12.60
CA THR A 204 -7.97 -9.72 -13.82
C THR A 204 -7.25 -10.17 -15.09
N ILE A 205 -5.91 -10.23 -15.10
CA ILE A 205 -5.17 -10.78 -16.25
C ILE A 205 -5.53 -12.25 -16.55
N PHE A 206 -6.09 -12.98 -15.57
CA PHE A 206 -6.63 -14.33 -15.77
C PHE A 206 -7.91 -14.37 -16.63
N LEU A 207 -8.51 -13.22 -17.00
CA LEU A 207 -9.73 -13.10 -17.84
C LEU A 207 -9.68 -13.71 -19.24
N ARG A 208 -8.51 -14.09 -19.75
CA ARG A 208 -8.33 -14.62 -21.12
C ARG A 208 -8.40 -16.16 -21.22
N LYS A 209 -8.47 -16.87 -20.10
CA LYS A 209 -8.54 -18.35 -20.00
C LYS A 209 -9.69 -18.71 -19.02
N PRO A 210 -10.13 -19.98 -18.90
CA PRO A 210 -11.07 -20.35 -17.84
C PRO A 210 -10.51 -19.88 -16.50
N TRP A 211 -11.32 -19.13 -15.75
CA TRP A 211 -10.91 -18.62 -14.44
C TRP A 211 -10.66 -19.77 -13.49
N PRO A 212 -9.66 -19.65 -12.60
CA PRO A 212 -9.41 -20.69 -11.63
C PRO A 212 -10.59 -20.76 -10.66
N VAL A 213 -10.91 -21.99 -10.29
CA VAL A 213 -11.88 -22.30 -9.25
C VAL A 213 -11.25 -21.92 -7.90
N VAL A 214 -11.93 -21.06 -7.15
CA VAL A 214 -11.46 -20.57 -5.84
C VAL A 214 -12.15 -21.35 -4.73
N LYS A 215 -11.36 -21.88 -3.82
CA LYS A 215 -11.83 -22.53 -2.59
C LYS A 215 -11.62 -21.57 -1.42
N VAL A 216 -12.71 -21.22 -0.74
CA VAL A 216 -12.65 -20.53 0.54
C VAL A 216 -12.75 -21.57 1.65
N LEU A 217 -11.76 -21.59 2.54
CA LEU A 217 -11.57 -22.57 3.58
C LEU A 217 -11.95 -21.94 4.93
N GLY A 218 -12.94 -22.52 5.61
CA GLY A 218 -13.44 -22.08 6.92
C GLY A 218 -12.89 -22.93 8.06
N ALA A 219 -12.76 -22.32 9.24
CA ALA A 219 -12.10 -22.92 10.39
C ALA A 219 -13.01 -23.73 11.34
N ARG A 220 -12.36 -24.13 12.44
CA ARG A 220 -12.82 -24.56 13.78
C ARG A 220 -14.12 -23.99 14.39
N ALA A 221 -14.40 -22.74 14.13
CA ALA A 221 -15.23 -21.94 15.02
C ALA A 221 -15.60 -20.61 14.37
N TYR A 222 -16.47 -19.87 15.04
CA TYR A 222 -16.75 -18.49 14.67
C TYR A 222 -15.54 -17.58 14.90
N ARG A 223 -15.48 -16.46 14.16
CA ARG A 223 -14.44 -15.42 14.30
C ARG A 223 -13.00 -15.96 14.22
N MET A 224 -12.79 -16.93 13.35
CA MET A 224 -11.47 -17.52 13.06
C MET A 224 -10.98 -17.06 11.68
N PRO A 225 -9.67 -17.14 11.38
CA PRO A 225 -9.16 -16.80 10.06
C PRO A 225 -9.72 -17.68 8.94
N LEU A 226 -9.77 -17.08 7.76
CA LEU A 226 -10.18 -17.70 6.51
C LEU A 226 -8.95 -18.18 5.72
N GLY A 227 -9.08 -19.27 4.97
CA GLY A 227 -8.15 -19.62 3.91
C GLY A 227 -8.76 -19.35 2.53
N ILE A 228 -7.94 -18.97 1.56
CA ILE A 228 -8.32 -18.87 0.14
C ILE A 228 -7.31 -19.67 -0.66
N GLU A 229 -7.78 -20.65 -1.43
CA GLU A 229 -6.92 -21.57 -2.19
C GLU A 229 -7.39 -21.67 -3.64
N TYR A 230 -6.45 -21.62 -4.58
CA TYR A 230 -6.71 -21.98 -5.97
C TYR A 230 -5.42 -22.39 -6.67
N ASP A 231 -5.59 -23.18 -7.72
CA ASP A 231 -4.50 -23.54 -8.62
C ASP A 231 -4.61 -22.74 -9.92
N PHE A 232 -3.47 -22.31 -10.45
CA PHE A 232 -3.37 -21.78 -11.80
C PHE A 232 -2.31 -22.58 -12.58
N GLY A 233 -2.76 -23.40 -13.51
CA GLY A 233 -1.89 -24.36 -14.19
C GLY A 233 -1.35 -25.38 -13.18
N THR A 234 -0.06 -25.28 -12.86
CA THR A 234 0.59 -26.12 -11.84
C THR A 234 1.03 -25.34 -10.60
N VAL A 235 0.78 -24.02 -10.57
CA VAL A 235 1.07 -23.15 -9.44
C VAL A 235 -0.06 -23.25 -8.42
N ASN A 236 0.27 -23.55 -7.17
CA ASN A 236 -0.65 -23.56 -6.05
C ASN A 236 -0.52 -22.25 -5.27
N PHE A 237 -1.67 -21.60 -5.02
CA PHE A 237 -1.75 -20.38 -4.23
C PHE A 237 -2.66 -20.60 -3.04
N LYS A 238 -2.19 -20.26 -1.84
CA LYS A 238 -2.96 -20.34 -0.60
C LYS A 238 -2.73 -19.09 0.23
N ALA A 239 -3.80 -18.35 0.52
CA ALA A 239 -3.78 -17.17 1.36
C ALA A 239 -4.60 -17.37 2.64
N TYR A 240 -4.32 -16.55 3.64
CA TYR A 240 -4.97 -16.50 4.93
C TYR A 240 -5.35 -15.06 5.27
N VAL A 241 -6.55 -14.88 5.80
CA VAL A 241 -7.08 -13.57 6.18
C VAL A 241 -7.62 -13.63 7.60
N ALA A 242 -7.09 -12.76 8.47
CA ALA A 242 -7.60 -12.62 9.84
C ALA A 242 -9.01 -12.01 9.83
N PRO A 243 -9.91 -12.46 10.74
CA PRO A 243 -11.25 -11.92 10.83
C PRO A 243 -11.23 -10.53 11.46
N ASN A 244 -12.21 -9.70 11.13
CA ASN A 244 -12.49 -8.49 11.87
C ASN A 244 -13.57 -8.79 12.91
N TYR A 245 -13.30 -8.53 14.19
CA TYR A 245 -14.19 -8.94 15.28
C TYR A 245 -15.54 -8.22 15.25
N ASP A 246 -15.55 -6.92 14.95
CA ASP A 246 -16.77 -6.12 14.88
C ASP A 246 -17.61 -6.51 13.66
N ASP A 247 -16.98 -6.66 12.49
CA ASP A 247 -17.64 -7.14 11.28
C ASP A 247 -18.20 -8.56 11.51
N SER A 248 -17.46 -9.42 12.21
CA SER A 248 -17.95 -10.75 12.56
C SER A 248 -19.14 -10.72 13.50
N ALA A 249 -19.14 -9.84 14.51
CA ALA A 249 -20.28 -9.68 15.40
C ALA A 249 -21.53 -9.22 14.62
N ARG A 250 -21.40 -8.17 13.80
CA ARG A 250 -22.47 -7.65 12.95
C ARG A 250 -22.99 -8.69 11.95
N PHE A 251 -22.10 -9.47 11.35
CA PHE A 251 -22.47 -10.55 10.43
C PHE A 251 -23.31 -11.61 11.13
N LEU A 252 -22.84 -12.11 12.27
CA LEU A 252 -23.56 -13.13 13.05
C LEU A 252 -24.87 -12.60 13.61
N GLU A 253 -24.94 -11.34 14.01
CA GLU A 253 -26.17 -10.68 14.44
C GLU A 253 -27.20 -10.62 13.32
N LYS A 254 -26.81 -10.19 12.11
CA LYS A 254 -27.69 -10.15 10.94
C LYS A 254 -28.20 -11.55 10.54
N LEU A 255 -27.46 -12.60 10.85
CA LEU A 255 -27.88 -13.99 10.65
C LEU A 255 -28.71 -14.58 11.81
N GLY A 256 -28.85 -13.85 12.92
CA GLY A 256 -29.51 -14.37 14.14
C GLY A 256 -28.70 -15.47 14.84
N LEU A 257 -27.39 -15.51 14.63
CA LEU A 257 -26.46 -16.50 15.19
C LEU A 257 -25.65 -15.95 16.38
N LEU A 258 -25.60 -14.63 16.55
CA LEU A 258 -24.91 -14.01 17.68
C LEU A 258 -25.67 -14.32 18.98
N ARG A 259 -25.00 -15.00 19.91
CA ARG A 259 -25.58 -15.41 21.18
C ARG A 259 -25.42 -14.30 22.22
N VAL A 260 -26.48 -14.06 22.97
CA VAL A 260 -26.46 -13.17 24.13
C VAL A 260 -25.65 -13.84 25.24
N LEU A 261 -24.70 -13.10 25.79
CA LEU A 261 -23.83 -13.57 26.85
C LEU A 261 -24.56 -13.64 28.20
N THR A 262 -24.35 -14.73 28.94
CA THR A 262 -24.78 -14.87 30.35
C THR A 262 -23.59 -15.08 31.28
N LYS A 263 -23.82 -14.93 32.59
CA LYS A 263 -22.81 -15.16 33.63
C LYS A 263 -22.36 -16.63 33.66
N GLU A 264 -23.31 -17.54 33.44
CA GLU A 264 -23.10 -18.98 33.40
C GLU A 264 -22.17 -19.38 32.24
N ASP A 265 -22.26 -18.69 31.10
CA ASP A 265 -21.36 -18.93 29.97
C ASP A 265 -19.91 -18.58 30.31
N ILE A 266 -19.69 -17.46 31.00
CA ILE A 266 -18.34 -17.06 31.48
C ILE A 266 -17.79 -18.10 32.45
N LEU A 267 -18.59 -18.50 33.44
CA LEU A 267 -18.19 -19.50 34.43
C LEU A 267 -17.83 -20.83 33.77
N ARG A 268 -18.60 -21.25 32.77
CA ARG A 268 -18.30 -22.45 31.99
C ARG A 268 -16.94 -22.37 31.30
N GLN A 269 -16.54 -21.21 30.77
CA GLN A 269 -15.21 -21.08 30.16
C GLN A 269 -14.08 -21.14 31.20
N VAL A 270 -14.28 -20.54 32.38
CA VAL A 270 -13.32 -20.66 33.50
C VAL A 270 -13.25 -22.11 33.98
N GLU A 271 -14.39 -22.80 34.12
CA GLU A 271 -14.47 -24.18 34.60
C GLU A 271 -13.72 -25.16 33.67
N LYS A 272 -13.83 -24.99 32.34
CA LYS A 272 -13.10 -25.82 31.37
C LYS A 272 -11.57 -25.77 31.53
N LYS A 273 -11.04 -24.69 32.11
CA LYS A 273 -9.59 -24.47 32.30
C LYS A 273 -9.15 -24.70 33.74
N ALA A 274 -10.08 -24.75 34.69
CA ALA A 274 -9.79 -25.00 36.08
C ALA A 274 -8.97 -26.31 36.25
N PRO A 275 -7.97 -26.32 37.16
CA PRO A 275 -7.65 -25.29 38.15
C PRO A 275 -6.79 -24.12 37.62
N ILE A 276 -6.47 -24.06 36.32
CA ILE A 276 -5.64 -23.00 35.75
C ILE A 276 -6.44 -21.71 35.70
N ALA A 277 -5.85 -20.61 36.18
CA ALA A 277 -6.45 -19.29 36.08
C ALA A 277 -6.40 -18.76 34.65
N VAL A 278 -7.46 -18.09 34.22
CA VAL A 278 -7.63 -17.59 32.84
C VAL A 278 -7.70 -16.07 32.81
N SER A 279 -7.18 -15.47 31.74
CA SER A 279 -7.29 -14.02 31.53
C SER A 279 -8.63 -13.63 30.89
N SER A 280 -9.05 -12.36 31.02
CA SER A 280 -10.27 -11.87 30.36
C SER A 280 -10.19 -12.05 28.83
N GLY A 281 -9.04 -11.77 28.22
CA GLY A 281 -8.83 -11.99 26.78
C GLY A 281 -9.01 -13.45 26.34
N GLU A 282 -8.59 -14.43 27.14
CA GLU A 282 -8.82 -15.85 26.82
C GLU A 282 -10.29 -16.24 26.93
N ILE A 283 -11.01 -15.66 27.89
CA ILE A 283 -12.45 -15.86 28.04
C ILE A 283 -13.17 -15.24 26.84
N GLU A 284 -12.84 -14.00 26.46
CA GLU A 284 -13.39 -13.32 25.30
C GLU A 284 -13.13 -14.11 24.02
N GLU A 285 -11.89 -14.58 23.79
CA GLU A 285 -11.55 -15.38 22.61
C GLU A 285 -12.33 -16.70 22.56
N ALA A 286 -12.46 -17.41 23.69
CA ALA A 286 -13.22 -18.65 23.77
C ALA A 286 -14.71 -18.44 23.49
N LEU A 287 -15.30 -17.37 24.05
CA LEU A 287 -16.70 -17.00 23.84
C LEU A 287 -16.94 -16.53 22.40
N ALA A 288 -16.04 -15.72 21.84
CA ALA A 288 -16.10 -15.28 20.45
C ALA A 288 -16.11 -16.47 19.47
N LYS A 289 -15.28 -17.49 19.73
CA LYS A 289 -15.24 -18.74 18.97
C LYS A 289 -16.55 -19.53 19.03
N GLU A 290 -17.29 -19.42 20.12
CA GLU A 290 -18.61 -20.03 20.30
C GLU A 290 -19.76 -19.14 19.78
N GLY A 291 -19.46 -17.97 19.23
CA GLY A 291 -20.45 -17.06 18.63
C GLY A 291 -21.16 -16.14 19.62
N TYR A 292 -20.58 -15.87 20.79
CA TYR A 292 -21.15 -14.96 21.78
C TYR A 292 -20.77 -13.49 21.56
N GLU A 293 -21.63 -12.59 22.03
CA GLU A 293 -21.31 -11.16 22.18
C GLU A 293 -20.31 -10.96 23.34
N ILE A 294 -19.15 -10.36 23.05
CA ILE A 294 -18.06 -10.21 24.04
C ILE A 294 -18.00 -8.85 24.72
N ALA A 295 -18.79 -7.86 24.26
CA ALA A 295 -18.72 -6.48 24.75
C ALA A 295 -18.98 -6.33 26.26
N LYS A 296 -19.70 -7.28 26.86
CA LYS A 296 -20.08 -7.26 28.28
C LYS A 296 -19.24 -8.17 29.18
N VAL A 297 -18.21 -8.83 28.65
CA VAL A 297 -17.40 -9.81 29.43
C VAL A 297 -16.78 -9.17 30.67
N GLU A 298 -16.08 -8.04 30.51
CA GLU A 298 -15.47 -7.31 31.63
C GLU A 298 -16.48 -6.87 32.70
N GLU A 299 -17.66 -6.40 32.29
CA GLU A 299 -18.73 -6.02 33.24
C GLU A 299 -19.22 -7.24 34.02
N MET A 300 -19.51 -8.34 33.33
CA MET A 300 -20.02 -9.56 33.95
C MET A 300 -18.97 -10.24 34.85
N LEU A 301 -17.69 -10.20 34.48
CA LEU A 301 -16.59 -10.66 35.34
C LEU A 301 -16.56 -9.89 36.67
N ARG A 302 -16.72 -8.57 36.64
CA ARG A 302 -16.80 -7.75 37.87
C ARG A 302 -18.01 -8.13 38.73
N GLN A 303 -19.15 -8.42 38.11
CA GLN A 303 -20.34 -8.86 38.84
C GLN A 303 -20.13 -10.24 39.48
N LEU A 304 -19.56 -11.21 38.74
CA LEU A 304 -19.25 -12.55 39.25
C LEU A 304 -18.26 -12.52 40.43
N ILE A 305 -17.31 -11.59 40.42
CA ILE A 305 -16.40 -11.37 41.56
C ILE A 305 -17.16 -10.81 42.76
N LYS A 306 -18.03 -9.81 42.56
CA LYS A 306 -18.86 -9.25 43.64
C LYS A 306 -19.80 -10.28 44.27
N GLU A 307 -20.28 -11.23 43.46
CA GLU A 307 -21.11 -12.36 43.89
C GLU A 307 -20.31 -13.48 44.57
N GLY A 308 -18.97 -13.40 44.57
CA GLY A 308 -18.10 -14.44 45.12
C GLY A 308 -18.08 -15.74 44.32
N ARG A 309 -18.52 -15.71 43.05
CA ARG A 309 -18.50 -16.87 42.13
C ARG A 309 -17.18 -17.00 41.37
N LEU A 310 -16.40 -15.92 41.30
CA LEU A 310 -15.04 -15.90 40.78
C LEU A 310 -14.12 -15.16 41.74
N ASN A 311 -12.89 -15.63 41.82
CA ASN A 311 -11.79 -14.87 42.41
C ASN A 311 -10.95 -14.25 41.30
N ILE A 312 -10.30 -13.13 41.64
CA ILE A 312 -9.37 -12.42 40.77
C ILE A 312 -7.99 -12.36 41.44
N ARG A 313 -6.95 -12.58 40.64
CA ARG A 313 -5.57 -12.30 40.99
C ARG A 313 -5.01 -11.34 39.95
N GLU A 314 -4.55 -10.18 40.41
CA GLU A 314 -3.85 -9.21 39.57
C GLU A 314 -2.36 -9.50 39.62
N ALA A 315 -1.73 -9.62 38.45
CA ALA A 315 -0.29 -9.83 38.34
C ALA A 315 0.23 -9.12 37.08
N GLY A 316 1.12 -8.15 37.29
CA GLY A 316 1.55 -7.23 36.23
C GLY A 316 0.36 -6.49 35.61
N TRP A 317 0.16 -6.68 34.32
CA TRP A 317 -0.93 -6.08 33.56
C TRP A 317 -2.11 -7.01 33.35
N LYS A 318 -2.01 -8.29 33.78
CA LYS A 318 -3.05 -9.28 33.59
C LYS A 318 -3.91 -9.44 34.84
N LYS A 319 -5.22 -9.54 34.59
CA LYS A 319 -6.21 -10.01 35.56
C LYS A 319 -6.47 -11.48 35.27
N LEU A 320 -6.21 -12.33 36.25
CA LEU A 320 -6.41 -13.77 36.16
C LEU A 320 -7.61 -14.17 37.03
N TYR A 321 -8.57 -14.84 36.41
CA TYR A 321 -9.83 -15.25 37.01
C TYR A 321 -9.83 -16.76 37.25
N PHE A 322 -10.36 -17.20 38.38
CA PHE A 322 -10.43 -18.62 38.74
C PHE A 322 -11.61 -18.89 39.68
N LEU A 323 -12.00 -20.16 39.75
CA LEU A 323 -13.08 -20.62 40.61
C LEU A 323 -12.63 -20.67 42.09
N PRO A 324 -13.38 -20.08 43.04
CA PRO A 324 -13.02 -20.10 44.46
C PRO A 324 -12.83 -21.50 45.05
N GLU A 325 -13.65 -22.46 44.61
CA GLU A 325 -13.60 -23.86 45.02
C GLU A 325 -12.46 -24.67 44.39
N ARG A 326 -11.81 -24.13 43.34
CA ARG A 326 -10.69 -24.76 42.63
C ARG A 326 -9.59 -23.73 42.35
N PRO A 327 -8.91 -23.21 43.40
CA PRO A 327 -7.88 -22.22 43.22
C PRO A 327 -6.67 -22.79 42.45
N PRO A 328 -5.93 -21.95 41.70
CA PRO A 328 -4.74 -22.37 40.98
C PRO A 328 -3.65 -22.83 41.96
N VAL A 329 -3.01 -23.96 41.64
CA VAL A 329 -1.86 -24.47 42.39
C VAL A 329 -0.60 -23.85 41.79
N LEU A 330 -0.03 -22.88 42.52
CA LEU A 330 1.14 -22.12 42.08
C LEU A 330 2.42 -22.71 42.63
N LYS A 331 3.43 -22.82 41.78
CA LYS A 331 4.79 -23.23 42.12
C LYS A 331 5.55 -22.06 42.78
N PRO A 332 6.51 -22.34 43.67
CA PRO A 332 7.43 -21.30 44.14
C PRO A 332 8.28 -20.79 42.97
N LEU A 333 8.46 -19.47 42.88
CA LEU A 333 9.34 -18.86 41.89
C LEU A 333 10.80 -18.99 42.35
N THR A 334 11.66 -19.49 41.46
CA THR A 334 13.11 -19.61 41.69
C THR A 334 13.87 -18.64 40.79
N GLU A 335 15.14 -18.40 41.13
CA GLU A 335 16.05 -17.60 40.31
C GLU A 335 16.20 -18.16 38.88
N ASP A 336 16.35 -19.49 38.74
CA ASP A 336 16.49 -20.14 37.43
C ASP A 336 15.25 -19.95 36.55
N VAL A 337 14.04 -20.05 37.15
CA VAL A 337 12.78 -19.83 36.44
C VAL A 337 12.67 -18.39 35.97
N ALA A 338 12.97 -17.42 36.84
CA ALA A 338 12.93 -16.01 36.46
C ALA A 338 13.93 -15.69 35.35
N LEU A 339 15.13 -16.27 35.42
CA LEU A 339 16.19 -16.04 34.44
C LEU A 339 15.86 -16.69 33.08
N ASN A 340 15.31 -17.90 33.05
CA ASN A 340 14.83 -18.52 31.82
C ASN A 340 13.63 -17.78 31.24
N ALA A 341 12.69 -17.32 32.06
CA ALA A 341 11.57 -16.52 31.58
C ALA A 341 12.00 -15.21 30.92
N ILE A 342 13.08 -14.57 31.42
CA ILE A 342 13.68 -13.43 30.71
C ILE A 342 14.22 -13.88 29.36
N ARG A 343 15.01 -14.97 29.28
CA ARG A 343 15.56 -15.48 27.99
C ARG A 343 14.45 -15.70 26.97
N ASP A 344 13.45 -16.48 27.35
CA ASP A 344 12.34 -16.87 26.49
C ASP A 344 11.60 -15.63 25.99
N PHE A 345 11.43 -14.61 26.83
CA PHE A 345 10.77 -13.37 26.44
C PHE A 345 11.62 -12.54 25.47
N LEU A 346 12.91 -12.37 25.75
CA LEU A 346 13.82 -11.60 24.88
C LEU A 346 13.89 -12.22 23.49
N GLU A 347 13.98 -13.56 23.41
CA GLU A 347 13.99 -14.31 22.15
C GLU A 347 12.65 -14.19 21.42
N ALA A 348 11.54 -14.45 22.10
CA ALA A 348 10.22 -14.47 21.47
C ALA A 348 9.75 -13.08 20.99
N ALA A 349 10.12 -12.02 21.71
CA ALA A 349 9.71 -10.65 21.39
C ALA A 349 10.76 -9.88 20.58
N ASP A 350 11.89 -10.51 20.23
CA ASP A 350 13.04 -9.90 19.55
C ASP A 350 13.41 -8.54 20.18
N THR A 351 13.61 -8.56 21.50
CA THR A 351 13.85 -7.36 22.32
C THR A 351 15.08 -7.54 23.19
N ASP A 352 15.75 -6.44 23.53
CA ASP A 352 16.96 -6.43 24.36
C ASP A 352 16.67 -6.31 25.86
N ALA A 353 15.42 -6.08 26.25
CA ALA A 353 14.95 -6.07 27.64
C ALA A 353 13.45 -6.39 27.76
N VAL A 354 13.03 -6.88 28.93
CA VAL A 354 11.63 -7.16 29.29
C VAL A 354 11.18 -6.28 30.45
N GLY A 355 9.96 -5.73 30.40
CA GLY A 355 9.41 -4.97 31.51
C GLY A 355 9.09 -5.85 32.72
N TYR A 356 9.25 -5.34 33.94
CA TYR A 356 8.91 -6.08 35.17
C TYR A 356 7.49 -6.65 35.14
N SER A 357 6.51 -5.85 34.72
CA SER A 357 5.09 -6.18 34.71
C SER A 357 4.75 -7.19 33.60
N GLU A 358 5.50 -7.18 32.50
CA GLU A 358 5.39 -8.19 31.44
C GLU A 358 5.87 -9.54 31.95
N LEU A 359 7.05 -9.55 32.58
CA LEU A 359 7.64 -10.73 33.17
C LEU A 359 6.74 -11.30 34.29
N GLU A 360 6.20 -10.43 35.15
CA GLU A 360 5.22 -10.80 36.17
C GLU A 360 3.97 -11.43 35.54
N SER A 361 3.41 -10.81 34.50
CA SER A 361 2.24 -11.33 33.78
C SER A 361 2.49 -12.69 33.11
N PHE A 362 3.72 -12.93 32.64
CA PHE A 362 4.15 -14.19 32.03
C PHE A 362 4.24 -15.30 33.07
N LEU A 363 4.87 -15.02 34.22
CA LEU A 363 5.10 -16.00 35.29
C LEU A 363 3.84 -16.31 36.13
N ALA A 364 2.92 -15.35 36.25
CA ALA A 364 1.80 -15.41 37.21
C ALA A 364 0.85 -16.60 37.05
N ARG A 365 0.81 -17.25 35.88
CA ARG A 365 -0.07 -18.42 35.67
C ARG A 365 0.39 -19.63 36.47
N GLU A 366 1.69 -19.82 36.59
CA GLU A 366 2.26 -21.02 37.18
C GLU A 366 2.99 -20.75 38.48
N TYR A 367 3.41 -19.51 38.74
CA TYR A 367 4.30 -19.18 39.84
C TYR A 367 3.72 -18.12 40.79
N LEU A 368 4.18 -18.19 42.05
CA LEU A 368 4.04 -17.13 43.04
C LEU A 368 5.02 -16.00 42.68
N THR A 369 4.51 -14.86 42.22
CA THR A 369 5.32 -13.75 41.68
C THR A 369 5.70 -12.71 42.71
N GLU A 370 5.19 -12.80 43.94
CA GLU A 370 5.52 -11.90 45.05
C GLU A 370 7.04 -11.77 45.29
N PRO A 371 7.84 -12.85 45.18
CA PRO A 371 9.30 -12.77 45.32
C PRO A 371 10.04 -12.20 44.11
N LEU A 372 9.38 -11.97 42.96
CA LEU A 372 10.04 -11.67 41.68
C LEU A 372 11.00 -10.48 41.80
N HIS A 373 10.57 -9.39 42.44
CA HIS A 373 11.44 -8.21 42.62
C HIS A 373 12.72 -8.53 43.39
N ASN A 374 12.61 -9.29 44.48
CA ASN A 374 13.78 -9.68 45.28
C ASN A 374 14.68 -10.65 44.53
N ILE A 375 14.09 -11.57 43.75
CA ILE A 375 14.82 -12.49 42.86
C ILE A 375 15.60 -11.71 41.81
N LEU A 376 14.98 -10.73 41.15
CA LEU A 376 15.66 -9.90 40.15
C LEU A 376 16.80 -9.07 40.75
N LEU A 377 16.61 -8.50 41.95
CA LEU A 377 17.68 -7.81 42.68
C LEU A 377 18.83 -8.76 43.06
N ASN A 378 18.52 -9.99 43.46
CA ASN A 378 19.54 -11.00 43.77
C ASN A 378 20.29 -11.45 42.51
N LEU A 379 19.59 -11.71 41.41
CA LEU A 379 20.19 -12.01 40.11
C LEU A 379 21.10 -10.86 39.65
N LYS A 380 20.69 -9.61 39.87
CA LYS A 380 21.51 -8.42 39.59
C LYS A 380 22.76 -8.37 40.46
N ARG A 381 22.65 -8.67 41.76
CA ARG A 381 23.82 -8.77 42.66
C ARG A 381 24.77 -9.91 42.28
N LYS A 382 24.24 -10.99 41.69
CA LYS A 382 25.02 -12.10 41.13
C LYS A 382 25.58 -11.81 39.73
N ASP A 383 25.36 -10.61 39.21
CA ASP A 383 25.80 -10.17 37.88
C ASP A 383 25.24 -11.00 36.72
N LEU A 384 24.09 -11.64 36.92
CA LEU A 384 23.43 -12.48 35.89
C LEU A 384 22.40 -11.71 35.06
N VAL A 385 21.88 -10.60 35.59
CA VAL A 385 20.94 -9.71 34.90
C VAL A 385 21.33 -8.26 35.16
N ASP A 386 20.88 -7.36 34.29
CA ASP A 386 20.97 -5.92 34.51
C ASP A 386 19.60 -5.25 34.37
N SER A 387 19.47 -4.06 34.95
CA SER A 387 18.28 -3.22 34.79
C SER A 387 18.60 -2.03 33.89
N LYS A 388 17.87 -1.94 32.78
CA LYS A 388 17.95 -0.81 31.84
C LYS A 388 16.84 0.19 32.17
N PRO A 389 17.10 1.50 31.98
CA PRO A 389 16.03 2.49 32.07
C PRO A 389 14.98 2.24 30.99
N TRP A 390 15.40 1.78 29.79
CA TRP A 390 14.54 1.56 28.63
C TRP A 390 15.10 0.49 27.67
N PRO A 391 14.25 -0.27 26.94
CA PRO A 391 14.68 -1.15 25.85
C PRO A 391 15.15 -0.32 24.64
N THR A 392 16.15 -0.80 23.92
CA THR A 392 16.67 -0.17 22.68
C THR A 392 16.12 -0.80 21.40
N ARG A 393 15.61 -2.04 21.46
CA ARG A 393 15.16 -2.81 20.30
C ARG A 393 13.72 -3.28 20.45
N ARG A 394 12.73 -2.37 20.41
CA ARG A 394 11.32 -2.80 20.30
C ARG A 394 10.52 -1.88 19.36
N PRO A 395 9.92 -2.42 18.29
CA PRO A 395 9.03 -1.64 17.43
C PRO A 395 7.68 -1.43 18.13
N GLY A 396 7.36 -0.19 18.52
CA GLY A 396 6.05 0.20 19.07
C GLY A 396 6.13 1.08 20.33
N GLY A 397 5.06 1.81 20.62
CA GLY A 397 4.95 2.68 21.80
C GLY A 397 5.03 1.91 23.12
N TYR A 398 5.66 2.53 24.12
CA TYR A 398 6.06 1.86 25.35
C TYR A 398 5.05 2.11 26.46
N ALA A 399 4.60 1.05 27.13
CA ALA A 399 4.05 1.18 28.48
C ALA A 399 5.24 1.38 29.43
N VAL A 400 5.31 2.56 30.07
CA VAL A 400 6.38 2.88 31.03
C VAL A 400 6.25 1.95 32.23
N ASP A 401 7.25 1.08 32.43
CA ASP A 401 7.35 0.28 33.64
C ASP A 401 8.26 0.95 34.66
N MET A 402 7.66 1.54 35.70
CA MET A 402 8.38 2.22 36.76
C MET A 402 9.27 1.29 37.61
N ARG A 403 9.09 -0.04 37.51
CA ARG A 403 9.92 -1.06 38.19
C ARG A 403 11.11 -1.51 37.31
N GLY A 404 11.28 -0.89 36.15
CA GLY A 404 12.43 -1.04 35.27
C GLY A 404 12.32 -2.19 34.28
N TYR A 405 13.22 -2.15 33.29
CA TYR A 405 13.38 -3.20 32.29
C TYR A 405 14.58 -4.07 32.66
N TRP A 406 14.45 -5.37 32.45
CA TRP A 406 15.43 -6.37 32.87
C TRP A 406 16.00 -7.08 31.65
N THR A 407 17.31 -7.29 31.64
CA THR A 407 18.04 -7.97 30.57
C THR A 407 19.05 -8.95 31.15
N ILE A 408 19.45 -9.96 30.38
CA ILE A 408 20.43 -10.94 30.83
C ILE A 408 21.83 -10.44 30.53
N LYS A 409 22.72 -10.55 31.52
CA LYS A 409 24.15 -10.35 31.26
C LYS A 409 24.71 -11.59 30.56
N PRO A 410 25.43 -11.43 29.44
CA PRO A 410 26.06 -12.56 28.76
C PRO A 410 26.95 -13.30 29.75
N THR A 411 26.73 -14.61 29.92
CA THR A 411 27.41 -15.42 30.93
C THR A 411 28.75 -16.01 30.45
N GLU A 412 29.30 -15.53 29.33
CA GLU A 412 30.61 -15.96 28.82
C GLU A 412 31.52 -14.75 28.50
N PRO A 413 32.64 -14.55 29.24
CA PRO A 413 33.44 -13.33 29.10
C PRO A 413 34.46 -13.29 27.94
N VAL A 414 34.51 -14.25 27.00
CA VAL A 414 35.67 -14.34 26.07
C VAL A 414 35.31 -14.37 24.58
N GLU A 415 34.14 -14.89 24.18
CA GLU A 415 33.74 -14.86 22.76
C GLU A 415 32.94 -13.60 22.40
N ALA A 416 32.13 -13.07 23.32
CA ALA A 416 31.43 -11.80 23.13
C ALA A 416 32.38 -10.60 23.15
N VAL A 417 33.47 -10.64 23.92
CA VAL A 417 34.47 -9.55 23.97
C VAL A 417 35.27 -9.46 22.66
N LYS A 418 35.40 -10.55 21.89
CA LYS A 418 35.97 -10.48 20.53
C LYS A 418 34.99 -9.91 19.49
N GLN A 419 33.69 -9.92 19.76
CA GLN A 419 32.67 -9.30 18.90
C GLN A 419 32.25 -7.89 19.37
N ALA A 420 32.50 -7.55 20.64
CA ALA A 420 32.14 -6.30 21.29
C ALA A 420 33.35 -5.51 21.83
N GLU A 421 34.56 -5.74 21.29
CA GLU A 421 35.48 -4.61 21.13
C GLU A 421 34.84 -3.65 20.13
N GLU A 422 33.89 -2.85 20.65
CA GLU A 422 33.33 -1.70 19.98
C GLU A 422 34.50 -0.93 19.40
N LYS A 423 34.62 -0.97 18.07
CA LYS A 423 35.49 -0.03 17.36
C LYS A 423 35.10 1.35 17.89
N PRO A 424 36.03 2.13 18.49
CA PRO A 424 35.69 3.45 19.00
C PRO A 424 34.98 4.22 17.88
N LEU A 425 33.77 4.70 18.17
CA LEU A 425 32.95 5.41 17.20
C LEU A 425 33.78 6.53 16.59
N LYS A 426 33.78 6.60 15.26
CA LYS A 426 34.52 7.64 14.55
C LYS A 426 33.91 9.00 14.89
N PRO A 427 34.73 10.04 15.13
CA PRO A 427 34.21 11.38 15.34
C PRO A 427 33.45 11.84 14.09
N LEU A 428 32.27 12.41 14.28
CA LEU A 428 31.47 12.95 13.20
C LEU A 428 32.05 14.27 12.71
N THR A 429 32.45 14.31 11.44
CA THR A 429 32.87 15.55 10.75
C THR A 429 31.75 16.07 9.85
N LYS A 430 31.83 17.37 9.51
CA LYS A 430 30.91 18.02 8.56
C LYS A 430 30.87 17.33 7.20
N GLU A 431 32.03 16.92 6.71
CA GLU A 431 32.18 16.27 5.41
C GLU A 431 31.44 14.94 5.36
N VAL A 432 31.55 14.14 6.43
CA VAL A 432 30.90 12.84 6.56
C VAL A 432 29.39 12.98 6.71
N ALA A 433 28.93 13.94 7.51
CA ALA A 433 27.50 14.23 7.65
C ALA A 433 26.91 14.73 6.32
N PHE A 434 27.61 15.64 5.64
CA PHE A 434 27.19 16.18 4.35
C PHE A 434 27.18 15.11 3.25
N SER A 435 28.21 14.26 3.15
CA SER A 435 28.25 13.18 2.16
C SER A 435 27.15 12.16 2.43
N THR A 436 26.93 11.78 3.68
CA THR A 436 25.88 10.81 4.04
C THR A 436 24.48 11.36 3.80
N LEU A 437 24.26 12.65 4.06
CA LEU A 437 23.03 13.33 3.68
C LEU A 437 22.86 13.32 2.15
N LYS A 438 23.90 13.70 1.40
CA LYS A 438 23.89 13.72 -0.07
C LYS A 438 23.54 12.36 -0.65
N ASP A 439 24.18 11.29 -0.18
CA ASP A 439 23.94 9.91 -0.64
C ASP A 439 22.49 9.50 -0.38
N THR A 440 21.99 9.76 0.83
CA THR A 440 20.60 9.42 1.22
C THR A 440 19.58 10.22 0.41
N ASN A 441 19.83 11.52 0.19
CA ASN A 441 18.98 12.35 -0.67
C ASN A 441 18.96 11.86 -2.13
N MET A 442 20.09 11.39 -2.67
CA MET A 442 20.15 10.84 -4.03
C MET A 442 19.42 9.50 -4.15
N GLU A 443 19.54 8.65 -3.13
CA GLU A 443 18.92 7.33 -3.11
C GLU A 443 17.39 7.41 -2.99
N VAL A 444 16.90 8.16 -2.00
CA VAL A 444 15.45 8.28 -1.75
C VAL A 444 14.81 9.29 -2.72
N LYS A 445 15.61 10.14 -3.37
CA LYS A 445 15.15 11.26 -4.22
C LYS A 445 14.14 12.17 -3.51
N ALA A 446 14.26 12.27 -2.18
CA ALA A 446 13.33 12.98 -1.31
C ALA A 446 14.04 13.64 -0.11
N ARG A 447 13.29 14.41 0.68
CA ARG A 447 13.77 15.00 1.94
C ARG A 447 13.88 13.91 2.97
N VAL A 448 15.00 13.86 3.65
CA VAL A 448 15.34 12.79 4.59
C VAL A 448 15.16 13.30 6.01
N SER A 449 14.65 12.45 6.89
CA SER A 449 14.48 12.83 8.29
C SER A 449 15.84 12.88 9.01
N PHE A 450 15.89 13.54 10.15
CA PHE A 450 17.06 13.50 11.02
C PHE A 450 17.45 12.07 11.41
N ASP A 451 16.43 11.25 11.72
CA ASP A 451 16.61 9.86 12.15
C ASP A 451 17.21 8.98 11.04
N ASP A 452 16.84 9.21 9.77
CA ASP A 452 17.42 8.48 8.63
C ASP A 452 18.91 8.77 8.47
N ILE A 453 19.32 10.03 8.68
CA ILE A 453 20.73 10.45 8.61
C ILE A 453 21.50 9.86 9.80
N ALA A 454 20.90 9.92 11.00
CA ALA A 454 21.49 9.38 12.21
C ALA A 454 21.66 7.87 12.13
N GLY A 455 20.65 7.13 11.65
CA GLY A 455 20.71 5.68 11.45
C GLY A 455 21.86 5.29 10.54
N ARG A 456 21.97 5.92 9.35
CA ARG A 456 23.05 5.62 8.40
C ARG A 456 24.45 5.98 8.90
N LEU A 457 24.59 7.03 9.70
CA LEU A 457 25.86 7.38 10.33
C LEU A 457 26.23 6.39 11.43
N ALA A 458 25.26 5.94 12.22
CA ALA A 458 25.45 4.91 13.24
C ALA A 458 25.85 3.56 12.61
N ASP A 459 25.20 3.15 11.51
CA ASP A 459 25.53 1.94 10.75
C ASP A 459 26.97 1.98 10.20
N LYS A 460 27.45 3.17 9.84
CA LYS A 460 28.84 3.42 9.41
C LYS A 460 29.83 3.56 10.57
N GLY A 461 29.36 3.46 11.81
CA GLY A 461 30.16 3.52 13.05
C GLY A 461 30.60 4.93 13.47
N TYR A 462 29.80 5.96 13.19
CA TYR A 462 30.06 7.35 13.62
C TYR A 462 29.26 7.73 14.87
N ASP A 463 29.84 8.62 15.68
CA ASP A 463 29.16 9.22 16.84
C ASP A 463 28.17 10.31 16.40
N VAL A 464 26.87 10.02 16.49
CA VAL A 464 25.79 10.91 16.04
C VAL A 464 25.33 11.93 17.08
N THR A 465 25.92 11.93 18.29
CA THR A 465 25.50 12.85 19.38
C THR A 465 25.57 14.33 19.00
N LYS A 466 26.51 14.70 18.11
CA LYS A 466 26.70 16.07 17.61
C LYS A 466 26.08 16.34 16.24
N LEU A 467 25.27 15.42 15.70
CA LEU A 467 24.71 15.55 14.36
C LEU A 467 23.85 16.81 14.19
N GLY A 468 23.06 17.16 15.22
CA GLY A 468 22.24 18.38 15.21
C GLY A 468 23.07 19.65 15.01
N ASP A 469 24.19 19.77 15.74
CA ASP A 469 25.10 20.90 15.64
C ASP A 469 25.78 20.96 14.27
N VAL A 470 26.25 19.80 13.77
CA VAL A 470 26.89 19.69 12.46
C VAL A 470 25.95 20.08 11.32
N LEU A 471 24.69 19.62 11.35
CA LEU A 471 23.68 19.98 10.35
C LEU A 471 23.28 21.46 10.44
N ALA A 472 23.19 22.02 11.65
CA ALA A 472 22.95 23.45 11.84
C ALA A 472 24.08 24.31 11.26
N GLU A 473 25.34 23.88 11.38
CA GLU A 473 26.48 24.54 10.76
C GLU A 473 26.46 24.41 9.24
N LEU A 474 26.17 23.22 8.69
CA LEU A 474 26.00 23.04 7.24
C LEU A 474 24.87 23.91 6.66
N ARG A 475 23.82 24.16 7.45
CA ARG A 475 22.73 25.07 7.07
C ARG A 475 23.18 26.53 7.04
N LYS A 476 23.99 26.96 8.02
CA LYS A 476 24.60 28.30 8.03
C LYS A 476 25.56 28.51 6.86
N GLU A 477 26.27 27.45 6.45
CA GLU A 477 27.11 27.41 5.25
C GLU A 477 26.30 27.32 3.94
N GLU A 478 24.96 27.36 4.02
CA GLU A 478 24.04 27.27 2.89
C GLU A 478 24.13 25.99 2.05
N LYS A 479 24.81 24.95 2.52
CA LYS A 479 24.96 23.67 1.81
C LYS A 479 23.71 22.79 1.89
N VAL A 480 22.91 22.96 2.95
CA VAL A 480 21.70 22.17 3.21
C VAL A 480 20.52 23.07 3.55
N SER A 481 19.31 22.60 3.24
CA SER A 481 18.03 23.21 3.61
C SER A 481 17.26 22.26 4.53
N VAL A 482 16.36 22.83 5.34
CA VAL A 482 15.42 22.06 6.18
C VAL A 482 14.03 22.66 6.01
N ASP A 483 13.02 21.80 5.87
CA ASP A 483 11.64 22.24 5.72
C ASP A 483 10.90 22.39 7.07
N LEU A 484 9.62 22.79 7.00
CA LEU A 484 8.78 22.96 8.18
C LEU A 484 8.48 21.66 8.92
N ALA A 485 8.66 20.50 8.26
CA ALA A 485 8.51 19.19 8.86
C ALA A 485 9.83 18.66 9.46
N GLY A 486 10.89 19.48 9.47
CA GLY A 486 12.19 19.11 10.02
C GLY A 486 13.01 18.17 9.14
N LYS A 487 12.66 18.03 7.85
CA LYS A 487 13.38 17.16 6.91
C LYS A 487 14.47 17.92 6.18
N TRP A 488 15.62 17.29 6.01
CA TRP A 488 16.85 17.87 5.51
C TRP A 488 17.09 17.54 4.03
N TRP A 489 17.79 18.44 3.34
CA TRP A 489 18.12 18.28 1.94
C TRP A 489 19.40 19.02 1.54
N VAL A 490 20.19 18.48 0.61
CA VAL A 490 21.37 19.16 0.03
C VAL A 490 20.95 20.11 -1.09
N LYS A 491 21.19 21.42 -0.95
CA LYS A 491 20.66 22.43 -1.90
C LYS A 491 20.98 22.14 -3.36
N ASP A 492 22.19 21.68 -3.67
CA ASP A 492 22.61 21.33 -5.03
C ASP A 492 21.72 20.25 -5.66
N ILE A 493 21.29 19.27 -4.86
CA ILE A 493 20.35 18.22 -5.30
C ILE A 493 18.95 18.82 -5.49
N GLU A 494 18.53 19.75 -4.63
CA GLU A 494 17.20 20.37 -4.70
C GLU A 494 17.04 21.13 -6.01
N GLU A 495 18.05 21.92 -6.35
CA GLU A 495 18.11 22.66 -7.60
C GLU A 495 18.16 21.72 -8.82
N LYS A 496 18.97 20.66 -8.74
CA LYS A 496 19.09 19.66 -9.81
C LYS A 496 17.76 18.94 -10.08
N ILE A 497 17.03 18.52 -9.04
CA ILE A 497 15.70 17.89 -9.18
C ILE A 497 14.66 18.89 -9.70
N ARG A 498 14.69 20.14 -9.23
CA ARG A 498 13.78 21.18 -9.72
C ARG A 498 13.98 21.45 -11.21
N ARG A 499 15.23 21.52 -11.67
CA ARG A 499 15.57 21.66 -13.09
C ARG A 499 15.08 20.45 -13.87
N LEU A 500 15.33 19.24 -13.36
CA LEU A 500 14.87 18.00 -13.99
C LEU A 500 13.35 17.98 -14.19
N HIS A 501 12.58 18.27 -13.14
CA HIS A 501 11.13 18.31 -13.22
C HIS A 501 10.62 19.36 -14.21
N THR A 502 11.26 20.53 -14.24
CA THR A 502 10.92 21.61 -15.19
C THR A 502 11.18 21.16 -16.63
N SER A 503 12.31 20.49 -16.88
CA SER A 503 12.66 19.97 -18.21
C SER A 503 11.75 18.82 -18.64
N GLU A 504 11.37 17.91 -17.73
CA GLU A 504 10.43 16.81 -18.02
C GLU A 504 9.04 17.33 -18.40
N LEU A 505 8.50 18.31 -17.66
CA LEU A 505 7.25 18.98 -18.01
C LEU A 505 7.33 19.70 -19.36
N TRP A 506 8.47 20.34 -19.65
CA TRP A 506 8.68 21.01 -20.92
C TRP A 506 8.75 20.02 -22.08
N LEU A 507 9.42 18.88 -21.91
CA LEU A 507 9.47 17.81 -22.90
C LEU A 507 8.08 17.23 -23.19
N GLU A 508 7.27 16.99 -22.15
CA GLU A 508 5.89 16.52 -22.30
C GLU A 508 5.04 17.52 -23.10
N LYS A 509 5.20 18.82 -22.81
CA LYS A 509 4.52 19.87 -23.57
C LYS A 509 4.94 19.91 -25.04
N ILE A 510 6.23 19.73 -25.35
CA ILE A 510 6.69 19.65 -26.74
C ILE A 510 6.13 18.39 -27.43
N LYS A 511 6.07 17.25 -26.74
CA LYS A 511 5.54 16.00 -27.32
C LYS A 511 4.04 16.04 -27.56
N THR A 512 3.29 16.85 -26.82
CA THR A 512 1.82 16.93 -26.91
C THR A 512 1.34 18.10 -27.76
N VAL A 513 1.93 19.28 -27.58
CA VAL A 513 1.52 20.53 -28.23
C VAL A 513 2.51 20.98 -29.32
N GLY A 514 3.78 20.59 -29.19
CA GLY A 514 4.88 21.03 -30.05
C GLY A 514 5.47 22.37 -29.63
N VAL A 515 6.33 22.95 -30.48
CA VAL A 515 7.03 24.22 -30.17
C VAL A 515 6.32 25.41 -30.82
N ARG A 516 6.56 26.62 -30.31
CA ARG A 516 6.01 27.83 -30.95
C ARG A 516 6.63 28.04 -32.33
N ASP A 517 5.80 28.43 -33.29
CA ASP A 517 6.27 28.80 -34.62
C ASP A 517 7.11 30.09 -34.52
N PRO A 518 8.39 30.09 -34.94
CA PRO A 518 9.21 31.29 -34.92
C PRO A 518 8.69 32.40 -35.85
N ARG A 519 7.85 32.08 -36.84
CA ARG A 519 7.22 33.07 -37.74
C ARG A 519 5.90 33.62 -37.19
N ASP A 520 5.20 32.85 -36.35
CA ASP A 520 3.93 33.23 -35.72
C ASP A 520 3.88 32.72 -34.27
N PRO A 521 4.34 33.52 -33.29
CA PRO A 521 4.42 33.11 -31.88
C PRO A 521 3.08 32.74 -31.24
N THR A 522 1.95 33.02 -31.92
CA THR A 522 0.60 32.66 -31.48
C THR A 522 0.21 31.23 -31.85
N LYS A 523 0.97 30.57 -32.72
CA LYS A 523 0.74 29.20 -33.18
C LYS A 523 1.82 28.25 -32.69
N PHE A 524 1.42 27.00 -32.48
CA PHE A 524 2.32 25.90 -32.19
C PHE A 524 2.50 25.06 -33.46
N LEU A 525 3.76 24.73 -33.76
CA LEU A 525 4.12 23.71 -34.74
C LEU A 525 3.77 22.35 -34.14
N PRO A 526 3.16 21.42 -34.90
CA PRO A 526 2.74 20.13 -34.36
C PRO A 526 3.96 19.31 -33.88
N PRO A 527 3.77 18.31 -32.99
CA PRO A 527 4.87 17.49 -32.47
C PRO A 527 5.70 16.77 -33.53
N GLU A 528 5.10 16.45 -34.69
CA GLU A 528 5.78 15.79 -35.80
C GLU A 528 6.71 16.73 -36.58
N HIS A 529 6.60 18.03 -36.37
CA HIS A 529 7.39 19.02 -37.08
C HIS A 529 8.89 18.89 -36.76
N PRO A 530 9.80 19.04 -37.75
CA PRO A 530 11.25 18.91 -37.53
C PRO A 530 11.79 19.79 -36.39
N LEU A 531 11.34 21.04 -36.28
CA LEU A 531 11.72 21.93 -35.16
C LEU A 531 11.21 21.42 -33.80
N SER A 532 9.98 20.88 -33.73
CA SER A 532 9.46 20.30 -32.49
C SER A 532 10.26 19.07 -32.06
N ARG A 533 10.66 18.23 -33.02
CA ARG A 533 11.50 17.04 -32.76
C ARG A 533 12.90 17.40 -32.30
N LEU A 534 13.52 18.41 -32.92
CA LEU A 534 14.88 18.85 -32.55
C LEU A 534 14.90 19.53 -31.18
N GLU A 535 13.89 20.34 -30.85
CA GLU A 535 13.77 20.94 -29.52
C GLU A 535 13.49 19.87 -28.45
N ALA A 536 12.65 18.87 -28.76
CA ALA A 536 12.47 17.72 -27.87
C ALA A 536 13.80 16.97 -27.62
N ARG A 537 14.58 16.73 -28.67
CA ARG A 537 15.92 16.11 -28.58
C ARG A 537 16.88 16.93 -27.70
N LYS A 538 16.82 18.26 -27.80
CA LYS A 538 17.62 19.18 -26.98
C LYS A 538 17.27 19.06 -25.49
N VAL A 539 15.98 19.07 -25.17
CA VAL A 539 15.49 18.93 -23.79
C VAL A 539 15.74 17.52 -23.25
N GLU A 540 15.69 16.48 -24.09
CA GLU A 540 16.09 15.12 -23.72
C GLU A 540 17.58 15.05 -23.38
N ALA A 541 18.46 15.69 -24.15
CA ALA A 541 19.88 15.78 -23.82
C ALA A 541 20.12 16.53 -22.49
N ASP A 542 19.39 17.61 -22.22
CA ASP A 542 19.43 18.33 -20.92
C ASP A 542 19.01 17.43 -19.76
N ILE A 543 17.94 16.64 -19.94
CA ILE A 543 17.45 15.67 -18.94
C ILE A 543 18.50 14.58 -18.70
N ARG A 544 19.13 14.05 -19.76
CA ARG A 544 20.17 13.02 -19.66
C ARG A 544 21.41 13.55 -18.93
N LEU A 545 21.82 14.80 -19.21
CA LEU A 545 22.91 15.45 -18.47
C LEU A 545 22.54 15.63 -16.98
N LEU A 546 21.32 16.10 -16.70
CA LEU A 546 20.82 16.23 -15.33
C LEU A 546 20.66 14.87 -14.63
N LYS A 547 20.51 13.76 -15.36
CA LYS A 547 20.51 12.40 -14.80
C LYS A 547 21.92 11.78 -14.72
N GLU A 548 22.95 12.52 -15.13
CA GLU A 548 24.34 12.02 -15.23
C GLU A 548 24.48 10.81 -16.18
N GLU A 549 23.57 10.67 -17.14
CA GLU A 549 23.58 9.59 -18.15
C GLU A 549 24.54 9.88 -19.31
N ILE A 550 24.98 11.14 -19.46
CA ILE A 550 25.96 11.59 -20.43
C ILE A 550 26.96 12.53 -19.75
N THR A 551 28.20 12.53 -20.25
CA THR A 551 29.24 13.45 -19.81
C THR A 551 29.03 14.86 -20.38
N ASP A 552 29.64 15.88 -19.74
CA ASP A 552 29.64 17.26 -20.24
C ASP A 552 30.21 17.39 -21.67
N GLU A 553 31.13 16.50 -22.06
CA GLU A 553 31.70 16.48 -23.41
C GLU A 553 30.74 15.87 -24.43
N GLU A 554 30.05 14.79 -24.07
CA GLU A 554 29.02 14.16 -24.91
C GLU A 554 27.82 15.10 -25.09
N TYR A 555 27.35 15.72 -24.01
CA TYR A 555 26.31 16.73 -24.06
C TYR A 555 26.68 17.89 -24.99
N ARG A 556 27.91 18.42 -24.88
CA ARG A 556 28.36 19.51 -25.75
C ARG A 556 28.39 19.11 -27.22
N ARG A 557 28.78 17.87 -27.55
CA ARG A 557 28.77 17.37 -28.94
C ARG A 557 27.33 17.21 -29.45
N GLU A 558 26.44 16.63 -28.65
CA GLU A 558 25.04 16.39 -29.01
C GLU A 558 24.28 17.71 -29.21
N ILE A 559 24.46 18.69 -28.33
CA ILE A 559 23.84 20.02 -28.48
C ILE A 559 24.39 20.76 -29.72
N GLN A 560 25.69 20.67 -30.01
CA GLN A 560 26.26 21.27 -31.21
C GLN A 560 25.71 20.66 -32.50
N GLU A 561 25.42 19.36 -32.51
CA GLU A 561 24.80 18.69 -33.65
C GLU A 561 23.34 19.11 -33.80
N ILE A 562 22.57 19.11 -32.71
CA ILE A 562 21.18 19.55 -32.69
C ILE A 562 21.04 21.01 -33.14
N ASP A 563 21.91 21.91 -32.65
CA ASP A 563 21.87 23.32 -33.04
C ASP A 563 22.22 23.53 -34.52
N LYS A 564 23.13 22.73 -35.08
CA LYS A 564 23.42 22.74 -36.54
C LYS A 564 22.23 22.25 -37.37
N GLU A 565 21.55 21.19 -36.91
CA GLU A 565 20.34 20.68 -37.56
C GLU A 565 19.19 21.69 -37.47
N MET A 566 18.99 22.32 -36.31
CA MET A 566 18.00 23.39 -36.13
C MET A 566 18.25 24.56 -37.05
N GLU A 567 19.50 24.99 -37.19
CA GLU A 567 19.87 26.09 -38.08
C GLU A 567 19.60 25.74 -39.56
N LYS A 568 19.83 24.50 -39.96
CA LYS A 568 19.51 24.02 -41.31
C LYS A 568 17.99 24.06 -41.57
N VAL A 569 17.19 23.54 -40.63
CA VAL A 569 15.73 23.57 -40.72
C VAL A 569 15.19 25.01 -40.71
N ARG A 570 15.80 25.91 -39.93
CA ARG A 570 15.45 27.34 -39.90
C ARG A 570 15.75 28.04 -41.23
N LYS A 571 16.86 27.72 -41.90
CA LYS A 571 17.19 28.27 -43.23
C LYS A 571 16.25 27.75 -44.33
N GLU A 572 15.83 26.49 -44.26
CA GLU A 572 14.75 25.97 -45.11
C GLU A 572 13.41 26.70 -44.83
N PHE A 573 13.26 27.24 -43.61
CA PHE A 573 12.17 28.11 -43.19
C PHE A 573 12.36 29.61 -43.54
N GLU A 574 13.45 30.06 -44.14
CA GLU A 574 13.60 31.46 -44.59
C GLU A 574 13.26 31.66 -46.07
N VAL A 575 12.97 30.58 -46.80
CA VAL A 575 12.48 30.66 -48.18
C VAL A 575 10.98 31.04 -48.13
N PRO A 576 10.58 32.22 -48.64
CA PRO A 576 9.17 32.59 -48.67
C PRO A 576 8.40 31.59 -49.57
N PRO A 577 7.20 31.14 -49.17
CA PRO A 577 6.39 30.29 -50.04
C PRO A 577 6.07 31.04 -51.34
N PRO A 578 5.89 30.34 -52.47
CA PRO A 578 5.44 30.97 -53.71
C PRO A 578 4.11 31.68 -53.44
N VAL A 579 4.03 32.94 -53.84
CA VAL A 579 2.84 33.78 -53.73
C VAL A 579 1.72 33.12 -54.54
N VAL A 580 0.82 32.42 -53.85
CA VAL A 580 -0.50 32.09 -54.38
C VAL A 580 -1.40 33.23 -53.93
N GLU A 581 -1.89 34.02 -54.88
CA GLU A 581 -2.93 35.02 -54.63
C GLU A 581 -4.19 34.30 -54.14
N ILE A 582 -4.38 34.27 -52.83
CA ILE A 582 -5.66 33.91 -52.21
C ILE A 582 -6.49 35.19 -52.19
N PRO A 583 -7.66 35.26 -52.85
CA PRO A 583 -8.54 36.41 -52.74
C PRO A 583 -8.98 36.57 -51.28
N PRO A 584 -9.17 37.80 -50.78
CA PRO A 584 -9.45 38.05 -49.38
C PRO A 584 -10.70 37.27 -48.94
N PRO A 585 -10.67 36.54 -47.80
CA PRO A 585 -11.86 35.94 -47.26
C PRO A 585 -12.85 37.07 -46.94
N SER A 586 -14.01 37.01 -47.58
CA SER A 586 -15.13 37.87 -47.22
C SER A 586 -15.48 37.61 -45.75
N PRO A 587 -15.73 38.64 -44.93
CA PRO A 587 -16.12 38.45 -43.55
C PRO A 587 -17.42 37.64 -43.52
N VAL A 588 -17.35 36.40 -43.04
CA VAL A 588 -18.54 35.61 -42.76
C VAL A 588 -19.23 36.28 -41.57
N SER A 589 -20.32 37.00 -41.85
CA SER A 589 -21.16 37.58 -40.81
C SER A 589 -21.54 36.50 -39.80
N PRO A 590 -21.28 36.68 -38.49
CA PRO A 590 -21.68 35.70 -37.49
C PRO A 590 -23.21 35.61 -37.50
N GLY A 591 -23.73 34.50 -38.00
CA GLY A 591 -25.16 34.20 -37.93
C GLY A 591 -25.59 34.07 -36.47
N TYR A 592 -26.80 34.52 -36.18
CA TYR A 592 -27.46 34.28 -34.89
C TYR A 592 -28.69 33.39 -35.10
N ALA A 593 -28.98 32.53 -34.13
CA ALA A 593 -30.15 31.67 -34.12
C ALA A 593 -30.99 31.95 -32.88
N LYS A 594 -32.31 31.98 -33.05
CA LYS A 594 -33.24 32.04 -31.93
C LYS A 594 -33.49 30.62 -31.44
N VAL A 595 -33.17 30.36 -30.17
CA VAL A 595 -33.27 29.05 -29.53
C VAL A 595 -34.19 29.10 -28.33
N ARG A 596 -34.81 27.97 -27.98
CA ARG A 596 -35.51 27.75 -26.72
C ARG A 596 -34.71 26.77 -25.87
N PHE A 597 -34.36 27.14 -24.65
CA PHE A 597 -33.61 26.27 -23.75
C PHE A 597 -34.50 25.15 -23.22
N LEU A 598 -34.00 23.92 -23.21
CA LEU A 598 -34.73 22.76 -22.67
C LEU A 598 -34.43 22.51 -21.19
N ARG A 599 -33.37 23.14 -20.67
CA ARG A 599 -32.87 23.02 -19.29
C ARG A 599 -32.20 24.34 -18.87
N ASP A 600 -31.99 24.53 -17.57
CA ASP A 600 -31.26 25.69 -17.05
C ASP A 600 -29.80 25.71 -17.56
N MET A 601 -29.34 26.89 -17.96
CA MET A 601 -28.06 27.13 -18.60
C MET A 601 -27.29 28.24 -17.89
N VAL A 602 -26.02 27.98 -17.59
CA VAL A 602 -25.10 28.96 -16.99
C VAL A 602 -24.60 29.97 -18.02
N ARG A 603 -23.92 31.03 -17.56
CA ARG A 603 -23.27 32.01 -18.44
C ARG A 603 -22.22 31.35 -19.34
N PHE A 604 -22.16 31.75 -20.60
CA PHE A 604 -21.10 31.34 -21.54
C PHE A 604 -20.70 32.50 -22.46
N ILE A 605 -19.54 32.41 -23.10
CA ILE A 605 -19.01 33.45 -23.99
C ILE A 605 -19.23 32.99 -25.45
N GLY A 606 -19.95 33.79 -26.23
CA GLY A 606 -20.20 33.54 -27.65
C GLY A 606 -18.96 33.79 -28.52
N THR A 607 -19.02 33.37 -29.78
CA THR A 607 -17.93 33.61 -30.75
C THR A 607 -17.70 35.09 -31.07
N ASP A 608 -18.68 35.94 -30.78
CA ASP A 608 -18.57 37.40 -30.83
C ASP A 608 -17.93 38.01 -29.56
N ARG A 609 -17.44 37.17 -28.64
CA ARG A 609 -16.87 37.51 -27.33
C ARG A 609 -17.86 38.16 -26.35
N LYS A 610 -19.17 38.11 -26.62
CA LYS A 610 -20.19 38.55 -25.66
C LYS A 610 -20.57 37.44 -24.71
N THR A 611 -20.94 37.80 -23.48
CA THR A 611 -21.44 36.84 -22.50
C THR A 611 -22.96 36.69 -22.64
N TYR A 612 -23.43 35.44 -22.68
CA TYR A 612 -24.82 35.05 -22.79
C TYR A 612 -25.26 34.30 -21.54
N GLY A 613 -26.47 34.56 -21.05
CA GLY A 613 -27.09 33.87 -19.90
C GLY A 613 -26.87 34.54 -18.54
N PRO A 614 -27.21 33.87 -17.43
CA PRO A 614 -27.81 32.53 -17.39
C PRO A 614 -29.23 32.51 -17.98
N PHE A 615 -29.67 31.36 -18.50
CA PHE A 615 -31.00 31.16 -19.06
C PHE A 615 -31.72 30.04 -18.33
N ARG A 616 -33.04 30.15 -18.13
CA ARG A 616 -33.87 29.11 -17.52
C ARG A 616 -34.43 28.15 -18.55
N ALA A 617 -34.85 26.97 -18.10
CA ALA A 617 -35.61 26.04 -18.92
C ALA A 617 -36.85 26.74 -19.53
N HIS A 618 -37.06 26.50 -20.82
CA HIS A 618 -38.08 27.08 -21.71
C HIS A 618 -37.90 28.55 -22.07
N GLU A 619 -36.82 29.22 -21.64
CA GLU A 619 -36.51 30.59 -22.03
C GLU A 619 -36.05 30.64 -23.51
N GLU A 620 -36.48 31.67 -24.25
CA GLU A 620 -36.05 31.89 -25.64
C GLU A 620 -35.00 32.99 -25.71
N ALA A 621 -33.87 32.71 -26.36
CA ALA A 621 -32.80 33.69 -26.57
C ALA A 621 -32.21 33.62 -27.97
N VAL A 622 -31.49 34.68 -28.36
CA VAL A 622 -30.74 34.74 -29.62
C VAL A 622 -29.26 34.56 -29.30
N ILE A 623 -28.67 33.48 -29.79
CA ILE A 623 -27.26 33.12 -29.54
C ILE A 623 -26.54 32.89 -30.88
N PRO A 624 -25.20 32.94 -30.93
CA PRO A 624 -24.46 32.68 -32.17
C PRO A 624 -24.80 31.29 -32.74
N THR A 625 -24.99 31.18 -34.06
CA THR A 625 -25.46 29.94 -34.71
C THR A 625 -24.58 28.73 -34.38
N GLN A 626 -23.26 28.91 -34.32
CA GLN A 626 -22.32 27.84 -33.95
C GLN A 626 -22.62 27.26 -32.55
N HIS A 627 -23.01 28.11 -31.59
CA HIS A 627 -23.36 27.65 -30.25
C HIS A 627 -24.75 27.00 -30.24
N ALA A 628 -25.70 27.54 -31.01
CA ALA A 628 -27.02 26.93 -31.17
C ALA A 628 -26.93 25.50 -31.72
N GLU A 629 -26.12 25.28 -32.76
CA GLU A 629 -25.89 23.95 -33.37
C GLU A 629 -25.27 22.96 -32.38
N ILE A 630 -24.25 23.40 -31.61
CA ILE A 630 -23.62 22.57 -30.58
C ILE A 630 -24.65 22.22 -29.48
N PHE A 631 -25.37 23.21 -28.97
CA PHE A 631 -26.33 22.98 -27.89
C PHE A 631 -27.54 22.15 -28.34
N GLU A 632 -27.98 22.29 -29.59
CA GLU A 632 -29.05 21.48 -30.16
C GLU A 632 -28.59 20.02 -30.31
N LYS A 633 -27.37 19.77 -30.82
CA LYS A 633 -26.77 18.44 -30.91
C LYS A 633 -26.75 17.71 -29.57
N HIS A 634 -26.53 18.44 -28.48
CA HIS A 634 -26.50 17.90 -27.12
C HIS A 634 -27.84 18.01 -26.37
N ARG A 635 -28.95 18.36 -27.06
CA ARG A 635 -30.31 18.47 -26.50
C ARG A 635 -30.45 19.47 -25.34
N TYR A 636 -29.62 20.52 -25.32
CA TYR A 636 -29.76 21.63 -24.38
C TYR A 636 -30.72 22.71 -24.88
N VAL A 637 -30.90 22.84 -26.20
CA VAL A 637 -31.80 23.80 -26.82
C VAL A 637 -32.58 23.18 -27.99
N GLU A 638 -33.65 23.86 -28.39
CA GLU A 638 -34.41 23.64 -29.61
C GLU A 638 -34.34 24.91 -30.46
N VAL A 639 -33.96 24.83 -31.75
CA VAL A 639 -33.87 26.00 -32.62
C VAL A 639 -35.27 26.40 -33.12
N VAL A 640 -35.75 27.57 -32.70
CA VAL A 640 -37.12 28.06 -32.98
C VAL A 640 -37.20 28.76 -34.34
N LYS A 641 -36.14 29.47 -34.76
CA LYS A 641 -36.08 30.13 -36.09
C LYS A 641 -34.63 30.49 -36.47
N GLN A 642 -34.19 30.10 -37.68
CA GLN A 642 -32.98 30.62 -38.31
C GLN A 642 -33.34 31.89 -39.09
N GLY A 643 -32.77 33.04 -38.72
CA GLY A 643 -33.06 34.31 -39.37
C GLY A 643 -31.81 35.14 -39.57
N VAL A 644 -31.58 35.59 -40.80
CA VAL A 644 -30.57 36.61 -41.12
C VAL A 644 -31.21 37.96 -40.83
N ALA A 645 -30.87 38.62 -39.71
CA ALA A 645 -31.36 39.97 -39.44
C ALA A 645 -30.38 40.81 -38.59
N SER A 646 -29.83 41.84 -39.26
CA SER A 646 -29.94 43.28 -38.98
C SER A 646 -29.77 43.79 -37.53
N MET A 647 -28.91 44.81 -37.40
CA MET A 647 -28.56 45.54 -36.18
C MET A 647 -29.73 46.05 -35.31
N HIS A 648 -29.48 45.94 -33.99
CA HIS A 648 -29.97 46.71 -32.83
C HIS A 648 -31.47 46.88 -32.54
N SER A 649 -31.87 46.41 -31.35
CA SER A 649 -32.71 47.16 -30.42
C SER A 649 -32.50 46.64 -28.99
N SER A 650 -32.01 47.53 -28.14
CA SER A 650 -31.87 47.38 -26.69
C SER A 650 -33.21 47.60 -25.99
N SER A 651 -33.70 46.63 -25.22
CA SER A 651 -34.73 46.87 -24.20
C SER A 651 -34.73 45.79 -23.10
N ASN A 652 -33.96 46.08 -22.04
CA ASN A 652 -34.22 45.88 -20.59
C ASN A 652 -34.66 44.51 -19.99
N PRO A 653 -34.50 44.29 -18.65
CA PRO A 653 -33.86 45.13 -17.62
C PRO A 653 -32.71 44.42 -16.86
N GLN A 654 -31.69 45.20 -16.49
CA GLN A 654 -30.67 44.81 -15.52
C GLN A 654 -31.31 44.61 -14.14
N THR A 655 -31.21 43.41 -13.59
CA THR A 655 -31.40 43.17 -12.15
C THR A 655 -30.04 43.29 -11.48
N GLN A 656 -29.86 44.28 -10.60
CA GLN A 656 -28.68 44.41 -9.75
C GLN A 656 -28.69 43.30 -8.70
N PHE A 657 -27.66 42.47 -8.67
CA PHE A 657 -27.34 41.60 -7.54
C PHE A 657 -25.83 41.55 -7.32
N ILE A 658 -25.50 41.47 -6.03
CA ILE A 658 -24.24 41.76 -5.36
C ILE A 658 -23.08 40.89 -5.84
N GLU A 659 -21.90 41.51 -5.97
CA GLU A 659 -20.63 40.88 -6.30
C GLU A 659 -20.27 39.75 -5.32
N GLN A 660 -20.20 38.53 -5.84
CA GLN A 660 -19.23 37.55 -5.38
C GLN A 660 -18.44 37.09 -6.60
N GLU A 661 -17.17 37.49 -6.65
CA GLU A 661 -16.21 37.06 -7.66
C GLU A 661 -16.13 35.53 -7.69
N LYS A 662 -16.64 34.93 -8.76
CA LYS A 662 -16.16 33.63 -9.24
C LYS A 662 -15.80 33.80 -10.71
N GLN A 663 -14.55 33.45 -11.01
CA GLN A 663 -13.94 33.55 -12.33
C GLN A 663 -14.78 32.84 -13.42
N PRO A 664 -14.75 33.31 -14.68
CA PRO A 664 -15.37 32.59 -15.79
C PRO A 664 -14.62 31.27 -16.01
N ILE A 665 -15.27 30.16 -15.69
CA ILE A 665 -14.74 28.80 -15.88
C ILE A 665 -14.89 28.44 -17.35
N THR A 666 -13.79 28.10 -18.02
CA THR A 666 -13.77 27.63 -19.41
C THR A 666 -14.47 26.28 -19.54
N LEU A 667 -15.17 26.07 -20.67
CA LEU A 667 -16.02 24.91 -20.98
C LEU A 667 -15.33 23.54 -20.81
N GLU A 668 -14.00 23.50 -20.90
CA GLU A 668 -13.19 22.28 -20.78
C GLU A 668 -13.24 21.67 -19.37
N TYR A 669 -13.48 22.47 -18.32
CA TYR A 669 -13.50 21.97 -16.94
C TYR A 669 -14.79 21.23 -16.55
N LYS A 670 -15.93 21.45 -17.23
CA LYS A 670 -17.21 20.80 -16.90
C LYS A 670 -17.46 19.46 -17.62
N LEU A 671 -16.64 19.09 -18.60
CA LEU A 671 -16.72 17.76 -19.22
C LEU A 671 -16.07 16.67 -18.34
N LEU A 672 -15.19 17.05 -17.41
CA LEU A 672 -14.58 16.16 -16.42
C LEU A 672 -15.49 15.87 -15.21
N GLU A 673 -16.36 16.79 -14.81
CA GLU A 673 -17.24 16.63 -13.63
C GLU A 673 -18.46 15.72 -13.86
N TYR A 674 -18.82 15.41 -15.11
CA TYR A 674 -19.99 14.58 -15.44
C TYR A 674 -19.68 13.19 -15.98
N GLY A 675 -18.42 12.73 -15.92
CA GLY A 675 -18.09 11.31 -16.12
C GLY A 675 -18.48 10.74 -17.49
N VAL A 676 -18.20 11.46 -18.58
CA VAL A 676 -18.46 10.99 -19.95
C VAL A 676 -17.15 10.93 -20.76
N LEU A 677 -16.22 10.11 -20.30
CA LEU A 677 -15.21 9.43 -21.12
C LEU A 677 -14.94 8.08 -20.44
N GLU A 678 -15.60 7.03 -20.93
CA GLU A 678 -15.24 5.63 -20.68
C GLU A 678 -13.98 5.25 -21.49
#